data_AF-A0AAJ0B1T0-F1
#
_entry.id   AF-A0AAJ0B1T0-F1
#
_cell.length_a   1.000
_cell.length_b   1.000
_cell.length_c   1.000
_cell.angle_alpha   90.00
_cell.angle_beta   90.00
_cell.angle_gamma   90.00
#
_symmetry.space_group_name_H-M   'P 1'
#
loop_
_entity.id
_entity.type
_entity.pdbx_description
1 polymer ?
#
loop_
_entity_poly.entity_id
_entity_poly.type
_entity_poly.pdbx_seq_one_letter_code
_entity_poly.pdbx_strand_id
1 'polypeptide(L)'
;MRLLNCRTFRLHLFTDDLPPYAILSHLWYEDEISFEDVQNNNWRPGAGYRKITSCVSRALHDGLEYVWIDTCCINKTSPAELSEAINSMFRWSRNASCCYVYLSDVSADSARGPSEVVRDFAGDRWFTRCWTLQELLAPANVQFFSREWSFIGDKISLEREIHSITGVPVLALRGAPLSHFSVAERFSWAERRQATRGEDWAYSLLGIFGVNMPLLYGEGKENAVRRLLREVDGFVAPEDPAMVEPLYSELDPDSFRLFILYQGDSSSAMTGYLTKQDFRNHPPYRALSYTWGDEPPIHRIDINYQPFYIRPNLFHALQRLRSPTEAVFLWIDSLCINQSDDAEKSAQVRRMAEIYKKAESVWIWLGEESWESKAAMNFIPRVNHHDLQQDGRQWWRKDVFAAFNQLLARPWFRRRWVIQEAAFAGDSIIFCGDRQVEMSDFAHAVGVVRRKVDREFSSADDRCRLRDQFLSNFRDSPATRLLDIIGTAFLQRSQGVVLRDRPLLSLETLVELSSFCETKKPHDAIFALLSLANDNDSAPPVDYGRKALDVFADFVLHCCRSGSLDIICRPWAPLSPSNASTIEELDQLQEMRRCSWLRPANPPFFNSSPSRPYQTSLVGTQLQRTYNAHNGTAPRVYLGRNGRSDECNGSLHVTGFVLGKITQQSARIADAIITGECLAILGMTSDSFGGRNGNNVPGVVWRTLCADRDRGRRPAPPRYRSAIVEMIRLNYALAGRGTVLTDEANIMPSIEVEELLEEELPEGVEEVLEVIRGVVCNRRTFRGKEAGSNRATITGLVPQTARIGDKICILYGCSVPVLLRKQIHSSGNSWHWELIGEAYVDGFMDGEAIRRLSPATLRSLEVLFEIR
;
A
#
# COMPACT_ATOMS: atom_id res chain seq x y z
N MET A 1 -41.67 -30.18 -30.12
CA MET A 1 -41.54 -31.24 -29.10
C MET A 1 -42.68 -32.25 -29.26
N ARG A 2 -42.43 -33.57 -29.20
CA ARG A 2 -43.51 -34.58 -29.15
C ARG A 2 -43.79 -35.01 -27.71
N LEU A 3 -45.05 -35.25 -27.39
CA LEU A 3 -45.50 -35.74 -26.09
C LEU A 3 -46.37 -36.98 -26.27
N LEU A 4 -46.26 -37.93 -25.36
CA LEU A 4 -47.14 -39.11 -25.28
C LEU A 4 -48.42 -38.73 -24.54
N ASN A 5 -49.58 -38.89 -25.18
CA ASN A 5 -50.86 -38.73 -24.53
C ASN A 5 -51.13 -39.91 -23.58
N CYS A 6 -51.37 -39.62 -22.31
CA CYS A 6 -51.53 -40.60 -21.25
C CYS A 6 -52.79 -41.47 -21.37
N ARG A 7 -53.81 -41.02 -22.10
CA ARG A 7 -55.06 -41.77 -22.29
C ARG A 7 -55.05 -42.64 -23.53
N THR A 8 -54.48 -42.12 -24.63
CA THR A 8 -54.52 -42.77 -25.94
C THR A 8 -53.25 -43.52 -26.28
N PHE A 9 -52.16 -43.30 -25.54
CA PHE A 9 -50.83 -43.85 -25.84
C PHE A 9 -50.34 -43.47 -27.25
N ARG A 10 -50.75 -42.30 -27.77
CA ARG A 10 -50.29 -41.77 -29.06
C ARG A 10 -49.39 -40.56 -28.88
N LEU A 11 -48.42 -40.40 -29.77
CA LEU A 11 -47.51 -39.25 -29.80
C LEU A 11 -48.15 -38.08 -30.53
N HIS A 12 -48.16 -36.91 -29.89
CA HIS A 12 -48.63 -35.65 -30.46
C HIS A 12 -47.46 -34.68 -30.60
N LEU A 13 -47.34 -34.02 -31.76
CA LEU A 13 -46.31 -33.01 -32.01
C LEU A 13 -46.86 -31.61 -31.69
N PHE A 14 -46.11 -30.85 -30.90
CA PHE A 14 -46.40 -29.46 -30.54
C PHE A 14 -45.24 -28.56 -30.97
N THR A 15 -45.53 -27.41 -31.59
CA THR A 15 -44.53 -26.42 -32.04
C THR A 15 -44.36 -25.28 -31.05
N ASP A 16 -45.46 -24.74 -30.50
CA ASP A 16 -45.44 -23.53 -29.66
C ASP A 16 -46.26 -23.71 -28.37
N ASP A 17 -47.56 -23.98 -28.49
CA ASP A 17 -48.49 -24.14 -27.36
C ASP A 17 -48.37 -25.51 -26.70
N LEU A 18 -47.36 -25.68 -25.83
CA LEU A 18 -47.16 -26.90 -25.07
C LEU A 18 -48.20 -27.02 -23.92
N PRO A 19 -48.96 -28.12 -23.84
CA PRO A 19 -49.83 -28.37 -22.67
C PRO A 19 -48.98 -28.66 -21.42
N PRO A 20 -49.52 -28.58 -20.20
CA PRO A 20 -48.84 -29.10 -19.01
C PRO A 20 -48.46 -30.58 -19.21
N TYR A 21 -47.21 -30.92 -18.96
CA TYR A 21 -46.69 -32.27 -19.12
C TYR A 21 -45.73 -32.64 -17.98
N ALA A 22 -45.57 -33.94 -17.76
CA ALA A 22 -44.50 -34.49 -16.92
C ALA A 22 -43.35 -35.05 -17.76
N ILE A 23 -42.16 -35.14 -17.16
CA ILE A 23 -41.00 -35.83 -17.75
C ILE A 23 -40.67 -37.08 -16.94
N LEU A 24 -40.33 -38.16 -17.63
CA LEU A 24 -39.80 -39.37 -17.00
C LEU A 24 -38.27 -39.39 -17.06
N SER A 25 -37.62 -39.24 -15.92
CA SER A 25 -36.19 -39.44 -15.74
C SER A 25 -35.92 -40.89 -15.33
N HIS A 26 -35.14 -41.62 -16.12
CA HIS A 26 -34.94 -43.06 -15.91
C HIS A 26 -33.65 -43.59 -16.52
N LEU A 27 -33.27 -44.80 -16.12
CA LEU A 27 -32.20 -45.58 -16.75
C LEU A 27 -32.77 -46.50 -17.83
N TRP A 28 -32.13 -46.54 -19.00
CA TRP A 28 -32.54 -47.40 -20.11
C TRP A 28 -32.20 -48.86 -19.84
N TYR A 29 -33.13 -49.76 -20.20
CA TYR A 29 -32.92 -51.21 -20.29
C TYR A 29 -32.80 -51.69 -21.74
N GLU A 30 -32.54 -52.98 -21.94
CA GLU A 30 -32.50 -53.59 -23.27
C GLU A 30 -33.88 -53.62 -23.96
N ASP A 31 -34.98 -53.55 -23.19
CA ASP A 31 -36.35 -53.70 -23.69
C ASP A 31 -37.17 -52.40 -23.70
N GLU A 32 -36.53 -51.22 -23.73
CA GLU A 32 -37.20 -49.91 -23.78
C GLU A 32 -38.12 -49.76 -24.99
N ILE A 33 -39.27 -49.10 -24.83
CA ILE A 33 -40.19 -48.81 -25.94
C ILE A 33 -39.65 -47.61 -26.74
N SER A 34 -39.42 -47.81 -28.03
CA SER A 34 -38.89 -46.79 -28.93
C SER A 34 -39.98 -45.92 -29.56
N PHE A 35 -39.58 -44.85 -30.25
CA PHE A 35 -40.49 -44.01 -31.07
C PHE A 35 -41.22 -44.84 -32.14
N GLU A 36 -40.52 -45.75 -32.83
CA GLU A 36 -41.10 -46.61 -33.86
C GLU A 36 -42.09 -47.61 -33.27
N ASP A 37 -41.81 -48.13 -32.08
CA ASP A 37 -42.73 -49.03 -31.37
C ASP A 37 -44.06 -48.32 -31.10
N VAL A 38 -44.04 -47.06 -30.64
CA VAL A 38 -45.27 -46.29 -30.40
C VAL A 38 -46.00 -45.95 -31.70
N GLN A 39 -45.29 -45.54 -32.75
CA GLN A 39 -45.89 -45.24 -34.06
C GLN A 39 -46.58 -46.45 -34.68
N ASN A 40 -45.96 -47.63 -34.55
CA ASN A 40 -46.50 -48.89 -35.08
C ASN A 40 -47.46 -49.59 -34.11
N ASN A 41 -47.80 -48.96 -32.98
CA ASN A 41 -48.63 -49.53 -31.91
C ASN A 41 -48.13 -50.88 -31.37
N ASN A 42 -46.80 -51.05 -31.34
CA ASN A 42 -46.09 -52.26 -30.91
C ASN A 42 -45.69 -52.17 -29.41
N TRP A 43 -46.64 -52.45 -28.53
CA TRP A 43 -46.45 -52.39 -27.08
C TRP A 43 -45.99 -53.74 -26.51
N ARG A 44 -44.71 -54.07 -26.72
CA ARG A 44 -44.13 -55.33 -26.21
C ARG A 44 -44.15 -55.38 -24.66
N PRO A 45 -44.66 -56.45 -24.04
CA PRO A 45 -44.57 -56.62 -22.58
C PRO A 45 -43.11 -56.68 -22.12
N GLY A 46 -42.75 -55.88 -21.12
CA GLY A 46 -41.38 -55.76 -20.64
C GLY A 46 -41.23 -54.75 -19.49
N ALA A 47 -40.01 -54.60 -18.98
CA ALA A 47 -39.65 -53.60 -17.99
C ALA A 47 -39.84 -52.18 -18.54
N GLY A 48 -39.41 -51.92 -19.79
CA GLY A 48 -39.66 -50.65 -20.47
C GLY A 48 -41.15 -50.29 -20.57
N TYR A 49 -41.99 -51.25 -20.97
CA TYR A 49 -43.45 -51.04 -21.03
C TYR A 49 -44.05 -50.71 -19.67
N ARG A 50 -43.73 -51.48 -18.62
CA ARG A 50 -44.21 -51.24 -17.26
C ARG A 50 -43.80 -49.86 -16.73
N LYS A 51 -42.59 -49.41 -17.05
CA LYS A 51 -42.10 -48.10 -16.66
C LYS A 51 -42.93 -46.98 -17.27
N ILE A 52 -43.23 -47.08 -18.57
CA ILE A 52 -44.08 -46.10 -19.27
C ILE A 52 -45.52 -46.13 -18.73
N THR A 53 -46.12 -47.31 -18.56
CA THR A 53 -47.52 -47.40 -18.09
C THR A 53 -47.69 -46.90 -16.66
N SER A 54 -46.73 -47.19 -15.78
CA SER A 54 -46.74 -46.63 -14.43
C SER A 54 -46.49 -45.12 -14.41
N CYS A 55 -45.59 -44.60 -15.25
CA CYS A 55 -45.39 -43.16 -15.42
C CYS A 55 -46.67 -42.46 -15.91
N VAL A 56 -47.35 -43.04 -16.90
CA VAL A 56 -48.63 -42.56 -17.43
C VAL A 56 -49.71 -42.58 -16.34
N SER A 57 -49.77 -43.65 -15.55
CA SER A 57 -50.72 -43.76 -14.43
C SER A 57 -50.46 -42.69 -13.37
N ARG A 58 -49.18 -42.42 -13.06
CA ARG A 58 -48.77 -41.33 -12.14
C ARG A 58 -49.14 -39.96 -12.69
N ALA A 59 -48.85 -39.69 -13.95
CA ALA A 59 -49.19 -38.44 -14.61
C ALA A 59 -50.70 -38.17 -14.57
N LEU A 60 -51.54 -39.17 -14.89
CA LEU A 60 -52.99 -39.05 -14.80
C LEU A 60 -53.48 -38.79 -13.37
N HIS A 61 -52.86 -39.42 -12.37
CA HIS A 61 -53.16 -39.16 -10.97
C HIS A 61 -52.82 -37.71 -10.57
N ASP A 62 -51.76 -37.12 -11.13
CA ASP A 62 -51.39 -35.72 -10.93
C ASP A 62 -52.12 -34.74 -11.85
N GLY A 63 -53.11 -35.20 -12.62
CA GLY A 63 -53.91 -34.36 -13.52
C GLY A 63 -53.20 -33.94 -14.81
N LEU A 64 -52.11 -34.62 -15.18
CA LEU A 64 -51.35 -34.35 -16.40
C LEU A 64 -51.77 -35.32 -17.51
N GLU A 65 -52.14 -34.77 -18.67
CA GLU A 65 -52.58 -35.58 -19.83
C GLU A 65 -51.42 -36.02 -20.72
N TYR A 66 -50.24 -35.43 -20.55
CA TYR A 66 -49.09 -35.63 -21.42
C TYR A 66 -47.82 -35.94 -20.62
N VAL A 67 -47.01 -36.86 -21.15
CA VAL A 67 -45.67 -37.17 -20.64
C VAL A 67 -44.64 -37.10 -21.76
N TRP A 68 -43.46 -36.61 -21.44
CA TRP A 68 -42.28 -36.69 -22.30
C TRP A 68 -41.32 -37.74 -21.77
N ILE A 69 -40.91 -38.63 -22.67
CA ILE A 69 -40.02 -39.74 -22.39
C ILE A 69 -39.03 -39.83 -23.55
N ASP A 70 -37.75 -39.66 -23.30
CA ASP A 70 -36.68 -39.60 -24.30
C ASP A 70 -36.58 -40.87 -25.18
N THR A 71 -37.02 -42.02 -24.66
CA THR A 71 -37.04 -43.30 -25.41
C THR A 71 -38.04 -43.32 -26.56
N CYS A 72 -39.23 -42.75 -26.36
CA CYS A 72 -40.32 -42.83 -27.33
C CYS A 72 -40.80 -41.48 -27.90
N CYS A 73 -40.43 -40.35 -27.29
CA CYS A 73 -40.82 -39.01 -27.77
C CYS A 73 -39.83 -38.40 -28.77
N ILE A 74 -38.64 -38.98 -28.92
CA ILE A 74 -37.61 -38.53 -29.86
C ILE A 74 -37.47 -39.56 -30.99
N ASN A 75 -37.63 -39.13 -32.24
CA ASN A 75 -37.26 -39.96 -33.37
C ASN A 75 -35.74 -39.96 -33.56
N LYS A 76 -35.08 -40.92 -32.91
CA LYS A 76 -33.61 -41.08 -32.92
C LYS A 76 -33.04 -41.44 -34.30
N THR A 77 -33.88 -41.83 -35.28
CA THR A 77 -33.43 -42.07 -36.67
C THR A 77 -33.28 -40.78 -37.48
N SER A 78 -33.83 -39.67 -37.01
CA SER A 78 -33.66 -38.34 -37.60
C SER A 78 -32.54 -37.59 -36.87
N PRO A 79 -31.35 -37.40 -37.48
CA PRO A 79 -30.25 -36.69 -36.82
C PRO A 79 -30.59 -35.23 -36.47
N ALA A 80 -31.41 -34.58 -37.31
CA ALA A 80 -31.88 -33.23 -37.07
C ALA A 80 -32.76 -33.15 -35.81
N GLU A 81 -33.71 -34.07 -35.68
CA GLU A 81 -34.60 -34.12 -34.51
C GLU A 81 -33.85 -34.52 -33.24
N LEU A 82 -32.92 -35.46 -33.33
CA LEU A 82 -32.07 -35.86 -32.21
C LEU A 82 -31.22 -34.69 -31.71
N SER A 83 -30.62 -33.93 -32.63
CA SER A 83 -29.82 -32.74 -32.31
C SER A 83 -30.66 -31.64 -31.66
N GLU A 84 -31.84 -31.35 -32.22
CA GLU A 84 -32.78 -30.38 -31.65
C GLU A 84 -33.23 -30.79 -30.24
N ALA A 85 -33.52 -32.09 -30.07
CA ALA A 85 -33.99 -32.64 -28.80
C ALA A 85 -32.94 -32.54 -27.70
N ILE A 86 -31.70 -32.94 -27.97
CA ILE A 86 -30.61 -32.86 -26.99
C ILE A 86 -30.32 -31.40 -26.60
N ASN A 87 -30.26 -30.49 -27.57
CA ASN A 87 -30.05 -29.06 -27.28
C ASN A 87 -31.23 -28.41 -26.55
N SER A 88 -32.45 -28.97 -26.65
CA SER A 88 -33.65 -28.45 -25.98
C SER A 88 -34.00 -29.17 -24.67
N MET A 89 -33.38 -30.30 -24.36
CA MET A 89 -33.77 -31.20 -23.27
C MET A 89 -33.80 -30.51 -21.90
N PHE A 90 -32.81 -29.67 -21.60
CA PHE A 90 -32.78 -28.90 -20.35
C PHE A 90 -33.96 -27.92 -20.26
N ARG A 91 -34.26 -27.20 -21.34
CA ARG A 91 -35.41 -26.28 -21.40
C ARG A 91 -36.73 -27.04 -21.26
N TRP A 92 -36.86 -28.18 -21.92
CA TRP A 92 -38.04 -29.04 -21.78
C TRP A 92 -38.19 -29.59 -20.36
N SER A 93 -37.08 -29.96 -19.72
CA SER A 93 -37.05 -30.37 -18.31
C SER A 93 -37.46 -29.24 -17.38
N ARG A 94 -36.95 -28.02 -17.62
CA ARG A 94 -37.27 -26.83 -16.84
C ARG A 94 -38.75 -26.43 -16.90
N ASN A 95 -39.36 -26.58 -18.08
CA ASN A 95 -40.75 -26.19 -18.31
C ASN A 95 -41.78 -27.28 -17.94
N ALA A 96 -41.34 -28.49 -17.57
CA ALA A 96 -42.24 -29.55 -17.14
C ALA A 96 -42.92 -29.21 -15.81
N SER A 97 -44.18 -29.62 -15.66
CA SER A 97 -44.93 -29.45 -14.40
C SER A 97 -44.38 -30.35 -13.29
N CYS A 98 -43.83 -31.51 -13.66
CA CYS A 98 -43.17 -32.43 -12.74
C CYS A 98 -42.16 -33.31 -13.49
N CYS A 99 -41.07 -33.68 -12.82
CA CYS A 99 -40.14 -34.72 -13.26
C CYS A 99 -40.28 -35.94 -12.35
N TYR A 100 -40.69 -37.08 -12.90
CA TYR A 100 -40.76 -38.35 -12.19
C TYR A 100 -39.44 -39.10 -12.38
N VAL A 101 -38.72 -39.33 -11.29
CA VAL A 101 -37.49 -40.10 -11.26
C VAL A 101 -37.82 -41.54 -10.87
N TYR A 102 -37.56 -42.48 -11.78
CA TYR A 102 -37.73 -43.90 -11.52
C TYR A 102 -36.40 -44.53 -11.10
N LEU A 103 -36.29 -44.91 -9.82
CA LEU A 103 -35.12 -45.53 -9.21
C LEU A 103 -35.28 -47.05 -9.19
N SER A 104 -34.55 -47.74 -10.03
CA SER A 104 -34.74 -49.18 -10.22
C SER A 104 -34.05 -50.06 -9.21
N ASP A 105 -33.03 -49.52 -8.55
CA ASP A 105 -32.22 -50.25 -7.57
C ASP A 105 -32.75 -50.02 -6.15
N VAL A 106 -33.73 -49.12 -5.99
CA VAL A 106 -34.44 -48.86 -4.73
C VAL A 106 -35.76 -49.64 -4.68
N SER A 107 -35.93 -50.42 -3.60
CA SER A 107 -37.20 -51.09 -3.30
C SER A 107 -37.79 -50.50 -2.02
N ALA A 108 -39.04 -50.06 -2.10
CA ALA A 108 -39.76 -49.44 -0.98
C ALA A 108 -40.89 -50.35 -0.48
N ASP A 109 -40.60 -51.66 -0.39
CA ASP A 109 -41.53 -52.64 0.15
C ASP A 109 -41.80 -52.37 1.64
N SER A 110 -43.06 -52.52 2.04
CA SER A 110 -43.60 -52.27 3.39
C SER A 110 -42.90 -53.04 4.53
N ALA A 111 -42.10 -54.06 4.20
CA ALA A 111 -41.30 -54.83 5.15
C ALA A 111 -39.93 -54.21 5.50
N ARG A 112 -39.47 -53.18 4.77
CA ARG A 112 -38.15 -52.54 4.98
C ARG A 112 -38.24 -51.27 5.83
N GLY A 113 -37.25 -51.06 6.69
CA GLY A 113 -37.16 -49.87 7.53
C GLY A 113 -36.70 -48.61 6.77
N PRO A 114 -37.02 -47.38 7.24
CA PRO A 114 -36.64 -46.13 6.57
C PRO A 114 -35.14 -45.99 6.28
N SER A 115 -34.27 -46.50 7.17
CA SER A 115 -32.82 -46.45 7.00
C SER A 115 -32.30 -47.30 5.84
N GLU A 116 -32.98 -48.40 5.49
CA GLU A 116 -32.61 -49.23 4.34
C GLU A 116 -32.96 -48.53 3.03
N VAL A 117 -34.11 -47.87 2.97
CA VAL A 117 -34.54 -47.10 1.79
C VAL A 117 -33.59 -45.94 1.51
N VAL A 118 -33.13 -45.21 2.54
CA VAL A 118 -32.16 -44.11 2.39
C VAL A 118 -30.80 -44.63 1.89
N ARG A 119 -30.35 -45.81 2.36
CA ARG A 119 -29.10 -46.42 1.89
C ARG A 119 -29.21 -46.84 0.43
N ASP A 120 -30.29 -47.51 0.05
CA ASP A 120 -30.52 -47.95 -1.32
C ASP A 120 -30.67 -46.74 -2.26
N PHE A 121 -31.33 -45.66 -1.80
CA PHE A 121 -31.41 -44.38 -2.51
C PHE A 121 -30.02 -43.80 -2.81
N ALA A 122 -29.15 -43.73 -1.81
CA ALA A 122 -27.79 -43.21 -1.99
C ALA A 122 -26.92 -44.07 -2.92
N GLY A 123 -27.24 -45.36 -3.04
CA GLY A 123 -26.53 -46.32 -3.89
C GLY A 123 -27.10 -46.50 -5.30
N ASP A 124 -28.25 -45.88 -5.64
CA ASP A 124 -28.90 -46.09 -6.92
C ASP A 124 -28.05 -45.54 -8.08
N ARG A 125 -27.97 -46.33 -9.16
CA ARG A 125 -27.17 -45.97 -10.34
C ARG A 125 -27.66 -44.72 -11.04
N TRP A 126 -28.87 -44.25 -10.80
CA TRP A 126 -29.40 -43.01 -11.35
C TRP A 126 -28.50 -41.81 -11.05
N PHE A 127 -27.92 -41.72 -9.85
CA PHE A 127 -26.99 -40.63 -9.48
C PHE A 127 -25.66 -40.68 -10.23
N THR A 128 -25.31 -41.82 -10.81
CA THR A 128 -24.05 -42.04 -11.53
C THR A 128 -24.15 -41.73 -13.02
N ARG A 129 -25.31 -41.33 -13.56
CA ARG A 129 -25.48 -41.12 -15.01
C ARG A 129 -25.42 -39.64 -15.38
N CYS A 130 -24.81 -39.33 -16.52
CA CYS A 130 -24.57 -37.96 -16.96
C CYS A 130 -25.87 -37.18 -17.25
N TRP A 131 -26.79 -37.76 -18.04
CA TRP A 131 -28.08 -37.14 -18.41
C TRP A 131 -28.99 -36.82 -17.22
N THR A 132 -28.92 -37.60 -16.13
CA THR A 132 -29.77 -37.39 -14.96
C THR A 132 -29.41 -36.13 -14.17
N LEU A 133 -28.24 -35.53 -14.41
CA LEU A 133 -27.83 -34.28 -13.76
C LEU A 133 -28.72 -33.10 -14.19
N GLN A 134 -28.96 -32.95 -15.49
CA GLN A 134 -29.85 -31.90 -15.98
C GLN A 134 -31.31 -32.17 -15.61
N GLU A 135 -31.72 -33.44 -15.55
CA GLU A 135 -33.07 -33.84 -15.12
C GLU A 135 -33.32 -33.59 -13.63
N LEU A 136 -32.26 -33.54 -12.82
CA LEU A 136 -32.31 -33.13 -11.41
C LEU A 136 -32.40 -31.59 -11.26
N LEU A 137 -31.57 -30.88 -12.02
CA LEU A 137 -31.35 -29.44 -11.86
C LEU A 137 -32.42 -28.59 -12.55
N ALA A 138 -32.84 -28.97 -13.75
CA ALA A 138 -33.68 -28.12 -14.59
C ALA A 138 -35.13 -28.00 -14.07
N PRO A 139 -35.85 -29.09 -13.73
CA PRO A 139 -37.25 -28.99 -13.30
C PRO A 139 -37.38 -28.36 -11.92
N ALA A 140 -38.42 -27.54 -11.71
CA ALA A 140 -38.72 -27.00 -10.39
C ALA A 140 -39.17 -28.09 -9.40
N ASN A 141 -39.96 -29.06 -9.88
CA ASN A 141 -40.52 -30.17 -9.09
C ASN A 141 -39.97 -31.51 -9.59
N VAL A 142 -39.25 -32.24 -8.73
CA VAL A 142 -38.70 -33.56 -9.02
C VAL A 142 -39.12 -34.52 -7.91
N GLN A 143 -39.74 -35.64 -8.27
CA GLN A 143 -40.29 -36.64 -7.36
C GLN A 143 -39.64 -38.00 -7.62
N PHE A 144 -39.18 -38.67 -6.56
CA PHE A 144 -38.47 -39.93 -6.62
C PHE A 144 -39.39 -41.11 -6.30
N PHE A 145 -39.39 -42.12 -7.15
CA PHE A 145 -40.19 -43.34 -7.02
C PHE A 145 -39.31 -44.58 -7.04
N SER A 146 -39.68 -45.57 -6.23
CA SER A 146 -39.01 -46.89 -6.19
C SER A 146 -39.30 -47.71 -7.44
N ARG A 147 -38.67 -48.88 -7.55
CA ARG A 147 -38.95 -49.87 -8.60
C ARG A 147 -40.42 -50.32 -8.62
N GLU A 148 -41.08 -50.30 -7.47
CA GLU A 148 -42.51 -50.62 -7.31
C GLU A 148 -43.43 -49.40 -7.53
N TRP A 149 -42.88 -48.25 -7.95
CA TRP A 149 -43.57 -46.97 -8.11
C TRP A 149 -44.16 -46.38 -6.81
N SER A 150 -43.57 -46.75 -5.66
CA SER A 150 -43.87 -46.11 -4.38
C SER A 150 -43.13 -44.78 -4.26
N PHE A 151 -43.81 -43.74 -3.77
CA PHE A 151 -43.22 -42.42 -3.56
C PHE A 151 -42.19 -42.46 -2.42
N ILE A 152 -40.96 -42.01 -2.69
CA ILE A 152 -39.86 -41.96 -1.72
C ILE A 152 -39.75 -40.56 -1.10
N GLY A 153 -39.83 -39.53 -1.95
CA GLY A 153 -39.69 -38.12 -1.56
C GLY A 153 -39.54 -37.22 -2.78
N ASP A 154 -39.48 -35.93 -2.54
CA ASP A 154 -39.18 -34.90 -3.55
C ASP A 154 -37.80 -34.26 -3.35
N LYS A 155 -37.34 -33.51 -4.35
CA LYS A 155 -36.03 -32.82 -4.35
C LYS A 155 -35.80 -31.91 -3.14
N ILE A 156 -36.83 -31.32 -2.56
CA ILE A 156 -36.71 -30.44 -1.39
C ILE A 156 -36.59 -31.29 -0.12
N SER A 157 -37.45 -32.30 0.03
CA SER A 157 -37.45 -33.20 1.17
C SER A 157 -36.16 -34.03 1.31
N LEU A 158 -35.49 -34.31 0.18
CA LEU A 158 -34.25 -35.09 0.10
C LEU A 158 -33.02 -34.24 -0.26
N GLU A 159 -33.09 -32.91 -0.10
CA GLU A 159 -32.03 -31.99 -0.57
C GLU A 159 -30.66 -32.27 0.07
N ARG A 160 -30.63 -32.74 1.32
CA ARG A 160 -29.39 -33.01 2.07
C ARG A 160 -28.74 -34.30 1.59
N GLU A 161 -29.54 -35.34 1.38
CA GLU A 161 -29.12 -36.62 0.83
C GLU A 161 -28.60 -36.43 -0.60
N ILE A 162 -29.35 -35.72 -1.44
CA ILE A 162 -28.95 -35.41 -2.82
C ILE A 162 -27.64 -34.60 -2.84
N HIS A 163 -27.51 -33.58 -1.99
CA HIS A 163 -26.26 -32.82 -1.85
C HIS A 163 -25.08 -33.73 -1.47
N SER A 164 -25.27 -34.61 -0.47
CA SER A 164 -24.23 -35.54 -0.02
C SER A 164 -23.81 -36.54 -1.10
N ILE A 165 -24.73 -36.99 -1.95
CA ILE A 165 -24.45 -37.97 -3.02
C ILE A 165 -23.77 -37.29 -4.21
N THR A 166 -24.29 -36.14 -4.63
CA THR A 166 -23.94 -35.51 -5.92
C THR A 166 -22.89 -34.41 -5.83
N GLY A 167 -22.68 -33.83 -4.63
CA GLY A 167 -21.87 -32.63 -4.45
C GLY A 167 -22.54 -31.33 -4.94
N VAL A 168 -23.75 -31.41 -5.49
CA VAL A 168 -24.51 -30.24 -5.95
C VAL A 168 -24.96 -29.41 -4.75
N PRO A 169 -24.65 -28.10 -4.67
CA PRO A 169 -25.07 -27.25 -3.56
C PRO A 169 -26.59 -27.22 -3.39
N VAL A 170 -27.07 -27.17 -2.14
CA VAL A 170 -28.51 -27.07 -1.83
C VAL A 170 -29.16 -25.86 -2.53
N LEU A 171 -28.43 -24.75 -2.68
CA LEU A 171 -28.91 -23.58 -3.42
C LEU A 171 -29.23 -23.90 -4.89
N ALA A 172 -28.42 -24.71 -5.56
CA ALA A 172 -28.69 -25.14 -6.94
C ALA A 172 -29.91 -26.07 -7.00
N LEU A 173 -30.05 -26.99 -6.04
CA LEU A 173 -31.22 -27.89 -5.94
C LEU A 173 -32.53 -27.12 -5.75
N ARG A 174 -32.48 -25.99 -5.02
CA ARG A 174 -33.61 -25.07 -4.80
C ARG A 174 -33.90 -24.12 -5.96
N GLY A 175 -33.16 -24.24 -7.08
CA GLY A 175 -33.42 -23.48 -8.30
C GLY A 175 -32.73 -22.11 -8.37
N ALA A 176 -31.66 -21.87 -7.60
CA ALA A 176 -30.81 -20.71 -7.83
C ALA A 176 -30.28 -20.71 -9.29
N PRO A 177 -30.14 -19.54 -9.94
CA PRO A 177 -29.57 -19.45 -11.27
C PRO A 177 -28.24 -20.18 -11.37
N LEU A 178 -28.09 -21.08 -12.35
CA LEU A 178 -26.87 -21.87 -12.49
C LEU A 178 -25.63 -21.00 -12.81
N SER A 179 -25.84 -19.78 -13.31
CA SER A 179 -24.79 -18.77 -13.51
C SER A 179 -24.16 -18.25 -12.20
N HIS A 180 -24.79 -18.47 -11.04
CA HIS A 180 -24.20 -18.14 -9.74
C HIS A 180 -23.10 -19.10 -9.33
N PHE A 181 -22.98 -20.25 -10.01
CA PHE A 181 -21.96 -21.25 -9.75
C PHE A 181 -20.90 -21.18 -10.85
N SER A 182 -19.64 -21.23 -10.44
CA SER A 182 -18.50 -21.16 -11.37
C SER A 182 -18.54 -22.29 -12.39
N VAL A 183 -17.84 -22.10 -13.51
CA VAL A 183 -17.70 -23.14 -14.53
C VAL A 183 -17.11 -24.43 -13.93
N ALA A 184 -16.10 -24.29 -13.06
CA ALA A 184 -15.46 -25.42 -12.37
C ALA A 184 -16.42 -26.16 -11.43
N GLU A 185 -17.24 -25.44 -10.65
CA GLU A 185 -18.27 -26.06 -9.80
C GLU A 185 -19.30 -26.82 -10.64
N ARG A 186 -19.79 -26.23 -11.73
CA ARG A 186 -20.74 -26.92 -12.61
C ARG A 186 -20.16 -28.16 -13.26
N PHE A 187 -18.87 -28.14 -13.61
CA PHE A 187 -18.16 -29.33 -14.09
C PHE A 187 -17.97 -30.39 -13.01
N SER A 188 -17.70 -30.01 -11.75
CA SER A 188 -17.47 -30.96 -10.66
C SER A 188 -18.72 -31.80 -10.36
N TRP A 189 -19.93 -31.26 -10.56
CA TRP A 189 -21.19 -31.99 -10.42
C TRP A 189 -21.34 -33.17 -11.41
N ALA A 190 -20.57 -33.16 -12.50
CA ALA A 190 -20.57 -34.17 -13.55
C ALA A 190 -19.39 -35.15 -13.48
N GLU A 191 -18.36 -34.85 -12.68
CA GLU A 191 -17.08 -35.57 -12.66
C GLU A 191 -17.26 -37.07 -12.35
N ARG A 192 -18.10 -37.41 -11.38
CA ARG A 192 -18.37 -38.80 -10.95
C ARG A 192 -19.41 -39.51 -11.81
N ARG A 193 -19.96 -38.86 -12.84
CA ARG A 193 -21.03 -39.38 -13.69
C ARG A 193 -20.48 -40.06 -14.94
N GLN A 194 -21.18 -41.08 -15.39
CA GLN A 194 -20.84 -41.97 -16.49
C GLN A 194 -21.81 -41.80 -17.66
N ALA A 195 -21.29 -41.99 -18.86
CA ALA A 195 -22.03 -41.91 -20.12
C ALA A 195 -21.88 -43.24 -20.88
N THR A 196 -22.92 -43.67 -21.61
CA THR A 196 -22.82 -44.89 -22.44
C THR A 196 -21.99 -44.61 -23.70
N ARG A 197 -22.21 -43.47 -24.35
CA ARG A 197 -21.31 -42.92 -25.37
C ARG A 197 -20.44 -41.86 -24.72
N GLY A 198 -19.16 -41.82 -25.06
CA GLY A 198 -18.21 -40.91 -24.41
C GLY A 198 -18.61 -39.43 -24.57
N GLU A 199 -19.10 -39.07 -25.75
CA GLU A 199 -19.52 -37.72 -26.12
C GLU A 199 -20.73 -37.21 -25.33
N ASP A 200 -21.63 -38.13 -24.93
CA ASP A 200 -22.81 -37.79 -24.14
C ASP A 200 -22.45 -37.18 -22.78
N TRP A 201 -21.24 -37.45 -22.26
CA TRP A 201 -20.76 -36.80 -21.05
C TRP A 201 -20.68 -35.28 -21.21
N ALA A 202 -20.29 -34.79 -22.40
CA ALA A 202 -20.27 -33.36 -22.71
C ALA A 202 -21.66 -32.86 -23.09
N TYR A 203 -22.38 -33.61 -23.94
CA TYR A 203 -23.69 -33.17 -24.43
C TYR A 203 -24.75 -33.08 -23.33
N SER A 204 -24.63 -33.87 -22.25
CA SER A 204 -25.54 -33.76 -21.10
C SER A 204 -25.38 -32.46 -20.30
N LEU A 205 -24.31 -31.69 -20.53
CA LEU A 205 -24.00 -30.45 -19.81
C LEU A 205 -24.41 -29.19 -20.56
N LEU A 206 -24.84 -29.30 -21.82
CA LEU A 206 -25.16 -28.15 -22.67
C LEU A 206 -26.13 -27.18 -22.00
N GLY A 207 -27.24 -27.70 -21.47
CA GLY A 207 -28.23 -26.86 -20.79
C GLY A 207 -27.81 -26.34 -19.41
N ILE A 208 -26.89 -27.03 -18.71
CA ILE A 208 -26.31 -26.57 -17.43
C ILE A 208 -25.40 -25.35 -17.67
N PHE A 209 -24.72 -25.34 -18.81
CA PHE A 209 -23.88 -24.23 -19.26
C PHE A 209 -24.63 -23.18 -20.08
N GLY A 210 -25.84 -23.49 -20.56
CA GLY A 210 -26.62 -22.58 -21.39
C GLY A 210 -26.11 -22.46 -22.84
N VAL A 211 -25.41 -23.48 -23.34
CA VAL A 211 -24.79 -23.49 -24.67
C VAL A 211 -25.54 -24.42 -25.63
N ASN A 212 -25.34 -24.23 -26.92
CA ASN A 212 -25.85 -25.10 -27.99
C ASN A 212 -24.69 -25.47 -28.90
N MET A 213 -24.56 -26.75 -29.26
CA MET A 213 -23.53 -27.19 -30.21
C MET A 213 -23.99 -28.36 -31.08
N PRO A 214 -23.46 -28.50 -32.31
CA PRO A 214 -23.72 -29.66 -33.15
C PRO A 214 -23.27 -30.99 -32.51
N LEU A 215 -24.12 -32.02 -32.56
CA LEU A 215 -23.77 -33.36 -32.09
C LEU A 215 -22.96 -34.10 -33.16
N LEU A 216 -21.71 -34.46 -32.83
CA LEU A 216 -20.79 -35.18 -33.70
C LEU A 216 -20.39 -36.52 -33.06
N TYR A 217 -21.31 -37.48 -33.04
CA TYR A 217 -21.02 -38.82 -32.54
C TYR A 217 -19.91 -39.50 -33.36
N GLY A 218 -18.89 -40.03 -32.68
CA GLY A 218 -17.66 -40.54 -33.29
C GLY A 218 -16.46 -39.61 -33.11
N GLU A 219 -16.65 -38.37 -32.61
CA GLU A 219 -15.54 -37.48 -32.29
C GLU A 219 -14.77 -37.90 -31.04
N GLY A 220 -15.35 -38.73 -30.17
CA GLY A 220 -14.73 -39.14 -28.90
C GLY A 220 -14.95 -38.12 -27.77
N LYS A 221 -14.94 -38.63 -26.52
CA LYS A 221 -15.26 -37.84 -25.31
C LYS A 221 -14.42 -36.57 -25.20
N GLU A 222 -13.11 -36.70 -25.39
CA GLU A 222 -12.15 -35.60 -25.19
C GLU A 222 -12.38 -34.46 -26.19
N ASN A 223 -12.75 -34.78 -27.43
CA ASN A 223 -13.04 -33.78 -28.45
C ASN A 223 -14.38 -33.09 -28.21
N ALA A 224 -15.41 -33.84 -27.83
CA ALA A 224 -16.71 -33.30 -27.43
C ALA A 224 -16.58 -32.36 -26.21
N VAL A 225 -15.80 -32.75 -25.19
CA VAL A 225 -15.51 -31.90 -24.02
C VAL A 225 -14.71 -30.66 -24.41
N ARG A 226 -13.72 -30.77 -25.31
CA ARG A 226 -12.95 -29.61 -25.78
C ARG A 226 -13.83 -28.60 -26.52
N ARG A 227 -14.79 -29.09 -27.31
CA ARG A 227 -15.76 -28.22 -27.99
C ARG A 227 -16.74 -27.60 -26.99
N LEU A 228 -17.26 -28.37 -26.04
CA LEU A 228 -18.07 -27.81 -24.96
C LEU A 228 -17.32 -26.69 -24.22
N LEU A 229 -16.05 -26.91 -23.86
CA LEU A 229 -15.22 -25.88 -23.24
C LEU A 229 -15.08 -24.65 -24.14
N ARG A 230 -14.90 -24.82 -25.46
CA ARG A 230 -14.89 -23.69 -26.40
C ARG A 230 -16.22 -22.96 -26.50
N GLU A 231 -17.35 -23.64 -26.37
CA GLU A 231 -18.67 -23.00 -26.38
C GLU A 231 -18.94 -22.29 -25.04
N VAL A 232 -18.47 -22.87 -23.93
CA VAL A 232 -18.52 -22.25 -22.59
C VAL A 232 -17.61 -21.03 -22.53
N ASP A 233 -16.41 -21.12 -23.11
CA ASP A 233 -15.46 -20.02 -23.27
C ASP A 233 -15.96 -19.02 -24.32
N GLY A 234 -16.61 -19.47 -25.39
CA GLY A 234 -17.20 -18.68 -26.49
C GLY A 234 -18.49 -17.96 -26.12
N PHE A 235 -19.21 -18.42 -25.10
CA PHE A 235 -20.26 -17.64 -24.44
C PHE A 235 -19.68 -16.53 -23.54
N VAL A 236 -18.36 -16.51 -23.33
CA VAL A 236 -17.60 -15.46 -22.62
C VAL A 236 -16.46 -14.89 -23.48
N ALA A 237 -16.40 -15.24 -24.77
CA ALA A 237 -15.44 -14.71 -25.73
C ALA A 237 -16.21 -14.26 -26.97
N PRO A 238 -16.27 -12.95 -27.25
CA PRO A 238 -16.89 -12.47 -28.49
C PRO A 238 -16.24 -13.08 -29.73
N GLU A 239 -17.04 -13.19 -30.79
CA GLU A 239 -16.56 -13.40 -32.16
C GLU A 239 -15.77 -12.21 -32.72
N ASP A 240 -15.26 -11.32 -31.86
CA ASP A 240 -14.47 -10.15 -32.22
C ASP A 240 -13.41 -9.92 -31.12
N PRO A 241 -12.09 -9.92 -31.43
CA PRO A 241 -11.03 -9.53 -30.50
C PRO A 241 -11.26 -8.18 -29.78
N ALA A 242 -12.29 -7.43 -30.16
CA ALA A 242 -12.76 -6.19 -29.55
C ALA A 242 -13.71 -6.31 -28.32
N MET A 243 -14.21 -7.49 -27.90
CA MET A 243 -15.05 -7.59 -26.67
C MET A 243 -14.58 -8.57 -25.58
N VAL A 244 -13.27 -8.80 -25.43
CA VAL A 244 -12.80 -9.27 -24.13
C VAL A 244 -13.11 -8.13 -23.16
N GLU A 245 -14.05 -8.32 -22.23
CA GLU A 245 -14.24 -7.31 -21.18
C GLU A 245 -12.87 -7.07 -20.53
N PRO A 246 -12.36 -5.83 -20.59
CA PRO A 246 -11.04 -5.57 -20.07
C PRO A 246 -11.04 -5.89 -18.58
N LEU A 247 -9.97 -6.52 -18.09
CA LEU A 247 -9.76 -6.78 -16.66
C LEU A 247 -10.05 -5.53 -15.82
N TYR A 248 -9.74 -4.36 -16.38
CA TYR A 248 -10.08 -3.05 -15.86
C TYR A 248 -11.18 -2.39 -16.70
N SER A 249 -12.44 -2.54 -16.27
CA SER A 249 -13.57 -1.78 -16.80
C SER A 249 -13.65 -0.37 -16.18
N GLU A 250 -14.13 0.62 -16.91
CA GLU A 250 -14.17 2.01 -16.45
C GLU A 250 -14.91 2.16 -15.10
N LEU A 251 -14.28 2.89 -14.16
CA LEU A 251 -14.84 3.14 -12.84
C LEU A 251 -15.61 4.45 -12.83
N ASP A 252 -16.83 4.41 -12.28
CA ASP A 252 -17.56 5.63 -11.97
C ASP A 252 -16.83 6.41 -10.85
N PRO A 253 -17.06 7.72 -10.72
CA PRO A 253 -16.40 8.54 -9.69
C PRO A 253 -16.54 8.02 -8.25
N ASP A 254 -17.66 7.35 -7.96
CA ASP A 254 -18.01 6.75 -6.66
C ASP A 254 -17.87 5.22 -6.63
N SER A 255 -16.99 4.67 -7.49
CA SER A 255 -16.66 3.24 -7.50
C SER A 255 -15.18 2.95 -7.29
N PHE A 256 -14.90 1.75 -6.81
CA PHE A 256 -13.57 1.16 -6.67
C PHE A 256 -13.64 -0.34 -6.99
N ARG A 257 -12.50 -1.03 -7.08
CA ARG A 257 -12.48 -2.49 -7.27
C ARG A 257 -12.08 -3.22 -6.00
N LEU A 258 -12.64 -4.41 -5.81
CA LEU A 258 -12.19 -5.38 -4.83
C LEU A 258 -11.71 -6.65 -5.54
N PHE A 259 -10.63 -7.23 -5.03
CA PHE A 259 -10.12 -8.53 -5.44
C PHE A 259 -10.62 -9.60 -4.47
N ILE A 260 -11.41 -10.54 -4.99
CA ILE A 260 -11.90 -11.71 -4.28
C ILE A 260 -10.87 -12.82 -4.48
N LEU A 261 -10.09 -13.12 -3.45
CA LEU A 261 -9.17 -14.25 -3.45
C LEU A 261 -9.95 -15.52 -3.07
N TYR A 262 -10.01 -16.50 -3.97
CA TYR A 262 -10.71 -17.76 -3.68
C TYR A 262 -9.93 -18.63 -2.71
N GLN A 263 -10.66 -19.47 -1.98
CA GLN A 263 -10.11 -20.37 -0.97
C GLN A 263 -9.13 -21.40 -1.56
N GLY A 264 -8.16 -21.84 -0.76
CA GLY A 264 -7.27 -22.95 -1.12
C GLY A 264 -6.01 -23.04 -0.25
N ASP A 265 -5.35 -24.18 -0.28
CA ASP A 265 -4.11 -24.45 0.47
C ASP A 265 -2.85 -23.98 -0.27
N SER A 266 -1.65 -24.09 0.30
CA SER A 266 -0.42 -23.62 -0.37
C SER A 266 -0.11 -24.28 -1.72
N SER A 267 -0.75 -25.42 -2.04
CA SER A 267 -0.53 -26.20 -3.27
C SER A 267 -1.54 -25.90 -4.38
N SER A 268 -2.70 -25.36 -4.01
CA SER A 268 -3.78 -25.07 -4.95
C SER A 268 -3.45 -23.83 -5.79
N ALA A 269 -3.83 -23.82 -7.07
CA ALA A 269 -3.64 -22.66 -7.95
C ALA A 269 -4.24 -21.38 -7.33
N MET A 270 -3.56 -20.24 -7.51
CA MET A 270 -4.01 -18.96 -6.98
C MET A 270 -4.96 -18.32 -7.98
N THR A 271 -6.24 -18.29 -7.62
CA THR A 271 -7.33 -17.79 -8.46
C THR A 271 -8.12 -16.73 -7.71
N GLY A 272 -8.67 -15.77 -8.44
CA GLY A 272 -9.53 -14.75 -7.87
C GLY A 272 -10.35 -13.99 -8.90
N TYR A 273 -11.12 -13.03 -8.40
CA TYR A 273 -12.03 -12.24 -9.22
C TYR A 273 -11.97 -10.77 -8.83
N LEU A 274 -11.75 -9.89 -9.81
CA LEU A 274 -11.75 -8.45 -9.64
C LEU A 274 -13.14 -7.91 -9.99
N THR A 275 -13.80 -7.29 -9.02
CA THR A 275 -15.18 -6.79 -9.14
C THR A 275 -15.27 -5.31 -8.79
N LYS A 276 -16.10 -4.57 -9.53
CA LYS A 276 -16.43 -3.17 -9.26
C LYS A 276 -17.43 -3.07 -8.09
N GLN A 277 -17.21 -2.12 -7.19
CA GLN A 277 -17.97 -1.91 -5.98
C GLN A 277 -18.27 -0.42 -5.80
N ASP A 278 -19.40 -0.11 -5.17
CA ASP A 278 -19.80 1.26 -4.84
C ASP A 278 -19.29 1.65 -3.45
N PHE A 279 -18.81 2.89 -3.28
CA PHE A 279 -18.27 3.35 -2.00
C PHE A 279 -19.28 3.38 -0.85
N ARG A 280 -20.59 3.46 -1.15
CA ARG A 280 -21.66 3.52 -0.15
C ARG A 280 -22.22 2.13 0.16
N ASN A 281 -22.19 1.23 -0.81
CA ASN A 281 -22.72 -0.12 -0.69
C ASN A 281 -21.71 -1.14 -1.23
N HIS A 282 -20.85 -1.64 -0.33
CA HIS A 282 -19.85 -2.66 -0.62
C HIS A 282 -19.87 -3.75 0.47
N PRO A 283 -19.44 -4.98 0.16
CA PRO A 283 -19.25 -6.01 1.18
C PRO A 283 -18.11 -5.63 2.14
N PRO A 284 -18.03 -6.22 3.35
CA PRO A 284 -16.86 -6.10 4.20
C PRO A 284 -15.60 -6.61 3.48
N TYR A 285 -14.51 -5.86 3.58
CA TYR A 285 -13.24 -6.19 2.92
C TYR A 285 -12.06 -5.82 3.80
N ARG A 286 -10.91 -6.44 3.53
CA ARG A 286 -9.63 -6.09 4.16
C ARG A 286 -8.75 -5.36 3.16
N ALA A 287 -8.02 -4.34 3.59
CA ALA A 287 -7.07 -3.65 2.72
C ALA A 287 -5.65 -4.19 2.99
N LEU A 288 -4.93 -4.57 1.94
CA LEU A 288 -3.54 -5.03 2.06
C LEU A 288 -2.59 -3.84 1.99
N SER A 289 -1.74 -3.71 3.00
CA SER A 289 -0.64 -2.76 3.07
C SER A 289 0.67 -3.53 3.01
N TYR A 290 1.44 -3.40 1.94
CA TYR A 290 2.63 -4.23 1.72
C TYR A 290 3.67 -3.51 0.86
N THR A 291 4.92 -3.97 0.87
CA THR A 291 5.95 -3.45 -0.07
C THR A 291 5.86 -4.15 -1.41
N TRP A 292 5.79 -3.44 -2.54
CA TRP A 292 5.66 -4.11 -3.85
C TRP A 292 6.88 -4.99 -4.21
N GLY A 293 8.07 -4.62 -3.74
CA GLY A 293 9.34 -5.23 -4.14
C GLY A 293 9.86 -4.68 -5.47
N ASP A 294 11.14 -4.88 -5.75
CA ASP A 294 11.79 -4.42 -6.99
C ASP A 294 11.84 -5.52 -8.06
N GLU A 295 11.64 -6.77 -7.64
CA GLU A 295 11.61 -7.93 -8.51
C GLU A 295 10.45 -7.86 -9.51
N PRO A 296 10.65 -8.30 -10.77
CA PRO A 296 9.62 -8.26 -11.80
C PRO A 296 8.44 -9.19 -11.47
N PRO A 297 7.26 -8.93 -12.05
CA PRO A 297 6.10 -9.81 -11.88
C PRO A 297 6.34 -11.13 -12.62
N ILE A 298 6.66 -12.20 -11.89
CA ILE A 298 6.97 -13.52 -12.44
C ILE A 298 5.98 -14.61 -12.00
N HIS A 299 5.20 -14.37 -10.94
CA HIS A 299 4.26 -15.36 -10.42
C HIS A 299 2.92 -15.20 -11.11
N ARG A 300 2.47 -16.25 -11.79
CA ARG A 300 1.16 -16.29 -12.42
C ARG A 300 0.07 -16.59 -11.40
N ILE A 301 -1.00 -15.81 -11.46
CA ILE A 301 -2.29 -16.05 -10.82
C ILE A 301 -3.38 -15.90 -11.89
N ASP A 302 -4.56 -16.50 -11.70
CA ASP A 302 -5.67 -16.30 -12.64
C ASP A 302 -6.70 -15.34 -12.03
N ILE A 303 -6.92 -14.18 -12.66
CA ILE A 303 -7.92 -13.16 -12.25
C ILE A 303 -8.95 -13.04 -13.35
N ASN A 304 -10.24 -13.14 -13.02
CA ASN A 304 -11.33 -13.10 -14.01
C ASN A 304 -11.12 -14.11 -15.13
N TYR A 305 -10.60 -15.30 -14.80
CA TYR A 305 -10.26 -16.38 -15.73
C TYR A 305 -9.13 -16.04 -16.73
N GLN A 306 -8.43 -14.92 -16.54
CA GLN A 306 -7.29 -14.52 -17.36
C GLN A 306 -5.98 -14.64 -16.57
N PRO A 307 -4.88 -15.05 -17.21
CA PRO A 307 -3.58 -15.10 -16.55
C PRO A 307 -3.08 -13.69 -16.24
N PHE A 308 -2.69 -13.46 -14.98
CA PHE A 308 -2.13 -12.20 -14.50
C PHE A 308 -0.83 -12.46 -13.74
N TYR A 309 0.19 -11.65 -13.97
CA TYR A 309 1.50 -11.84 -13.33
C TYR A 309 1.69 -10.82 -12.21
N ILE A 310 2.02 -11.33 -11.01
CA ILE A 310 2.29 -10.52 -9.83
C ILE A 310 3.73 -10.70 -9.35
N ARG A 311 4.19 -9.72 -8.57
CA ARG A 311 5.54 -9.72 -7.97
C ARG A 311 5.64 -10.75 -6.83
N PRO A 312 6.84 -11.30 -6.57
CA PRO A 312 7.04 -12.31 -5.52
C PRO A 312 6.47 -11.94 -4.15
N ASN A 313 6.71 -10.70 -3.69
CA ASN A 313 6.23 -10.32 -2.35
C ASN A 313 4.70 -10.31 -2.22
N LEU A 314 3.97 -9.92 -3.28
CA LEU A 314 2.51 -10.01 -3.28
C LEU A 314 2.05 -11.47 -3.33
N PHE A 315 2.71 -12.32 -4.12
CA PHE A 315 2.38 -13.73 -4.21
C PHE A 315 2.53 -14.43 -2.85
N HIS A 316 3.63 -14.19 -2.13
CA HIS A 316 3.82 -14.74 -0.79
C HIS A 316 2.78 -14.22 0.21
N ALA A 317 2.45 -12.93 0.15
CA ALA A 317 1.38 -12.36 0.98
C ALA A 317 0.04 -13.06 0.71
N LEU A 318 -0.38 -13.15 -0.56
CA LEU A 318 -1.64 -13.82 -0.92
C LEU A 318 -1.64 -15.29 -0.54
N GLN A 319 -0.52 -16.00 -0.69
CA GLN A 319 -0.43 -17.42 -0.32
C GLN A 319 -0.63 -17.65 1.19
N ARG A 320 -0.10 -16.77 2.05
CA ARG A 320 -0.22 -16.88 3.52
C ARG A 320 -1.54 -16.34 4.06
N LEU A 321 -2.08 -15.31 3.42
CA LEU A 321 -3.31 -14.63 3.83
C LEU A 321 -4.57 -15.30 3.25
N ARG A 322 -4.40 -16.30 2.37
CA ARG A 322 -5.50 -17.09 1.80
C ARG A 322 -6.14 -17.97 2.85
N SER A 323 -7.47 -17.94 2.93
CA SER A 323 -8.23 -18.88 3.74
C SER A 323 -8.36 -20.23 3.02
N PRO A 324 -8.24 -21.37 3.71
CA PRO A 324 -8.45 -22.69 3.11
C PRO A 324 -9.93 -23.00 2.85
N THR A 325 -10.86 -22.29 3.50
CA THR A 325 -12.29 -22.62 3.48
C THR A 325 -13.18 -21.55 2.86
N GLU A 326 -12.76 -20.28 2.88
CA GLU A 326 -13.60 -19.15 2.48
C GLU A 326 -12.85 -18.18 1.56
N ALA A 327 -13.60 -17.50 0.68
CA ALA A 327 -13.04 -16.46 -0.16
C ALA A 327 -12.78 -15.18 0.67
N VAL A 328 -11.67 -14.50 0.38
CA VAL A 328 -11.28 -13.28 1.09
C VAL A 328 -11.42 -12.07 0.17
N PHE A 329 -12.18 -11.06 0.62
CA PHE A 329 -12.35 -9.79 -0.08
C PHE A 329 -11.20 -8.85 0.29
N LEU A 330 -10.36 -8.53 -0.69
CA LEU A 330 -9.15 -7.74 -0.52
C LEU A 330 -9.17 -6.49 -1.39
N TRP A 331 -8.76 -5.36 -0.83
CA TRP A 331 -8.30 -4.23 -1.61
C TRP A 331 -6.78 -4.23 -1.68
N ILE A 332 -6.23 -4.26 -2.89
CA ILE A 332 -4.79 -4.32 -3.16
C ILE A 332 -4.48 -3.31 -4.25
N ASP A 333 -3.76 -2.25 -3.91
CA ASP A 333 -3.46 -1.11 -4.80
C ASP A 333 -2.96 -1.52 -6.20
N SER A 334 -2.04 -2.49 -6.26
CA SER A 334 -1.45 -2.97 -7.51
C SER A 334 -2.39 -3.80 -8.40
N LEU A 335 -3.50 -4.30 -7.85
CA LEU A 335 -4.50 -5.11 -8.57
C LEU A 335 -5.84 -4.39 -8.77
N CYS A 336 -6.25 -3.55 -7.81
CA CYS A 336 -7.55 -2.91 -7.81
C CYS A 336 -7.55 -1.59 -8.60
N ILE A 337 -6.37 -1.00 -8.82
CA ILE A 337 -6.17 0.19 -9.63
C ILE A 337 -5.46 -0.22 -10.92
N ASN A 338 -5.99 0.24 -12.05
CA ASN A 338 -5.34 0.09 -13.34
C ASN A 338 -4.04 0.90 -13.39
N GLN A 339 -2.90 0.23 -13.18
CA GLN A 339 -1.60 0.89 -13.09
C GLN A 339 -1.09 1.46 -14.42
N SER A 340 -1.70 1.10 -15.55
CA SER A 340 -1.37 1.62 -16.88
C SER A 340 -2.21 2.83 -17.30
N ASP A 341 -3.22 3.21 -16.52
CA ASP A 341 -4.07 4.37 -16.77
C ASP A 341 -3.80 5.43 -15.69
N ASP A 342 -3.06 6.48 -16.05
CA ASP A 342 -2.72 7.56 -15.11
C ASP A 342 -3.96 8.37 -14.69
N ALA A 343 -5.01 8.44 -15.50
CA ALA A 343 -6.26 9.13 -15.14
C ALA A 343 -7.02 8.34 -14.07
N GLU A 344 -7.20 7.03 -14.28
CA GLU A 344 -7.80 6.15 -13.28
C GLU A 344 -6.96 6.13 -12.00
N LYS A 345 -5.64 5.97 -12.13
CA LYS A 345 -4.71 5.99 -11.00
C LYS A 345 -4.83 7.27 -10.20
N SER A 346 -4.82 8.42 -10.87
CA SER A 346 -4.97 9.73 -10.20
C SER A 346 -6.31 9.86 -9.48
N ALA A 347 -7.39 9.34 -10.05
CA ALA A 347 -8.71 9.34 -9.41
C ALA A 347 -8.78 8.40 -8.19
N GLN A 348 -8.31 7.15 -8.32
CA GLN A 348 -8.35 6.16 -7.25
C GLN A 348 -7.39 6.48 -6.11
N VAL A 349 -6.20 7.03 -6.40
CA VAL A 349 -5.24 7.47 -5.38
C VAL A 349 -5.84 8.55 -4.46
N ARG A 350 -6.63 9.48 -5.01
CA ARG A 350 -7.37 10.46 -4.19
C ARG A 350 -8.37 9.82 -3.22
N ARG A 351 -8.86 8.61 -3.53
CA ARG A 351 -9.82 7.87 -2.71
C ARG A 351 -9.17 6.87 -1.75
N MET A 352 -7.85 6.64 -1.83
CA MET A 352 -7.18 5.64 -0.98
C MET A 352 -7.43 5.84 0.51
N ALA A 353 -7.42 7.08 1.01
CA ALA A 353 -7.70 7.34 2.43
C ALA A 353 -9.08 6.84 2.85
N GLU A 354 -10.09 7.04 2.01
CA GLU A 354 -11.44 6.56 2.24
C GLU A 354 -11.51 5.02 2.18
N ILE A 355 -10.80 4.41 1.23
CA ILE A 355 -10.73 2.95 1.09
C ILE A 355 -10.09 2.31 2.33
N TYR A 356 -8.97 2.82 2.83
CA TYR A 356 -8.35 2.30 4.05
C TYR A 356 -9.21 2.56 5.29
N LYS A 357 -9.92 3.71 5.34
CA LYS A 357 -10.82 4.05 6.45
C LYS A 357 -12.06 3.16 6.50
N LYS A 358 -12.60 2.73 5.36
CA LYS A 358 -13.80 1.88 5.25
C LYS A 358 -13.52 0.37 5.29
N ALA A 359 -12.25 -0.02 5.20
CA ALA A 359 -11.86 -1.42 5.35
C ALA A 359 -12.21 -1.93 6.76
N GLU A 360 -12.65 -3.19 6.86
CA GLU A 360 -12.91 -3.87 8.13
C GLU A 360 -11.63 -4.00 8.95
N SER A 361 -10.51 -4.27 8.28
CA SER A 361 -9.18 -4.32 8.86
C SER A 361 -8.13 -4.07 7.78
N VAL A 362 -6.98 -3.53 8.19
CA VAL A 362 -5.81 -3.36 7.33
C VAL A 362 -4.76 -4.40 7.67
N TRP A 363 -4.42 -5.23 6.70
CA TRP A 363 -3.40 -6.27 6.84
C TRP A 363 -2.06 -5.74 6.36
N ILE A 364 -1.13 -5.54 7.30
CA ILE A 364 0.22 -5.05 7.03
C ILE A 364 1.15 -6.24 6.81
N TRP A 365 1.67 -6.42 5.60
CA TRP A 365 2.59 -7.51 5.27
C TRP A 365 4.05 -7.03 5.22
N LEU A 366 4.86 -7.48 6.19
CA LEU A 366 6.28 -7.14 6.30
C LEU A 366 7.20 -8.04 5.46
N GLY A 367 6.66 -9.06 4.80
CA GLY A 367 7.41 -10.07 4.07
C GLY A 367 7.57 -11.39 4.82
N GLU A 368 8.28 -12.31 4.18
CA GLU A 368 8.62 -13.61 4.74
C GLU A 368 9.46 -13.51 6.03
N GLU A 369 9.25 -14.46 6.94
CA GLU A 369 9.97 -14.52 8.21
C GLU A 369 11.36 -15.13 8.05
N SER A 370 12.36 -14.51 8.70
CA SER A 370 13.64 -15.12 9.03
C SER A 370 13.65 -15.54 10.50
N TRP A 371 14.72 -16.21 10.95
CA TRP A 371 14.86 -16.57 12.36
C TRP A 371 14.90 -15.32 13.27
N GLU A 372 15.50 -14.22 12.80
CA GLU A 372 15.53 -12.93 13.50
C GLU A 372 14.14 -12.32 13.59
N SER A 373 13.44 -12.14 12.45
CA SER A 373 12.11 -11.52 12.49
C SER A 373 11.12 -12.37 13.29
N LYS A 374 11.26 -13.70 13.27
CA LYS A 374 10.49 -14.60 14.13
C LYS A 374 10.75 -14.34 15.61
N ALA A 375 12.01 -14.18 16.02
CA ALA A 375 12.37 -13.83 17.40
C ALA A 375 11.79 -12.47 17.79
N ALA A 376 11.83 -11.48 16.89
CA ALA A 376 11.26 -10.15 17.10
C ALA A 376 9.73 -10.18 17.22
N MET A 377 9.03 -10.91 16.36
CA MET A 377 7.57 -11.06 16.41
C MET A 377 7.12 -11.75 17.70
N ASN A 378 7.86 -12.75 18.18
CA ASN A 378 7.57 -13.39 19.48
C ASN A 378 7.96 -12.51 20.69
N PHE A 379 8.84 -11.53 20.50
CA PHE A 379 9.25 -10.61 21.55
C PHE A 379 8.15 -9.58 21.87
N ILE A 380 7.41 -9.11 20.86
CA ILE A 380 6.38 -8.06 21.02
C ILE A 380 5.33 -8.40 22.10
N PRO A 381 4.65 -9.56 22.06
CA PRO A 381 3.68 -9.90 23.11
C PRO A 381 4.30 -10.01 24.51
N ARG A 382 5.55 -10.52 24.60
CA ARG A 382 6.27 -10.65 25.88
C ARG A 382 6.56 -9.30 26.52
N VAL A 383 6.86 -8.28 25.72
CA VAL A 383 7.04 -6.90 26.18
C VAL A 383 5.76 -6.37 26.84
N ASN A 384 4.60 -6.69 26.25
CA ASN A 384 3.30 -6.18 26.69
C ASN A 384 2.77 -6.90 27.94
N HIS A 385 3.11 -8.18 28.14
CA HIS A 385 2.69 -8.98 29.30
C HIS A 385 3.56 -8.79 30.56
N HIS A 386 4.26 -7.65 30.71
CA HIS A 386 5.05 -7.26 31.89
C HIS A 386 6.31 -8.10 32.23
N ASP A 387 6.73 -9.06 31.40
CA ASP A 387 7.94 -9.88 31.66
C ASP A 387 9.26 -9.09 31.68
N LEU A 388 9.29 -7.91 31.04
CA LEU A 388 10.48 -7.06 31.08
C LEU A 388 10.81 -6.50 32.47
N GLN A 389 9.89 -6.55 33.45
CA GLN A 389 10.21 -6.16 34.83
C GLN A 389 10.94 -7.27 35.60
N GLN A 390 10.78 -8.54 35.21
CA GLN A 390 11.43 -9.68 35.88
C GLN A 390 12.81 -10.03 35.30
N ASP A 391 13.10 -9.67 34.05
CA ASP A 391 14.33 -10.06 33.33
C ASP A 391 15.63 -9.32 33.73
N GLY A 392 15.61 -8.47 34.77
CA GLY A 392 16.81 -7.77 35.26
C GLY A 392 17.58 -6.98 34.18
N ARG A 393 18.90 -6.80 34.37
CA ARG A 393 19.83 -6.07 33.47
C ARG A 393 20.23 -6.85 32.21
N GLN A 394 19.36 -7.68 31.61
CA GLN A 394 19.71 -8.47 30.42
C GLN A 394 18.61 -8.61 29.36
N TRP A 395 17.50 -7.86 29.47
CA TRP A 395 16.42 -7.91 28.49
C TRP A 395 16.85 -7.55 27.05
N TRP A 396 17.97 -6.83 26.91
CA TRP A 396 18.60 -6.47 25.64
C TRP A 396 19.59 -7.50 25.10
N ARG A 397 19.58 -8.76 25.59
CA ARG A 397 20.46 -9.83 25.07
C ARG A 397 20.58 -9.69 23.56
N LYS A 398 21.83 -9.52 23.09
CA LYS A 398 22.18 -8.86 21.83
C LYS A 398 21.31 -9.30 20.65
N ASP A 399 20.99 -10.59 20.59
CA ASP A 399 20.33 -11.20 19.45
C ASP A 399 18.84 -10.81 19.32
N VAL A 400 18.08 -10.72 20.42
CA VAL A 400 16.63 -10.42 20.36
C VAL A 400 16.37 -8.94 20.10
N PHE A 401 17.13 -8.05 20.76
CA PHE A 401 16.99 -6.62 20.52
C PHE A 401 17.54 -6.22 19.14
N ALA A 402 18.64 -6.83 18.69
CA ALA A 402 19.11 -6.63 17.32
C ALA A 402 18.09 -7.12 16.29
N ALA A 403 17.48 -8.29 16.52
CA ALA A 403 16.39 -8.78 15.69
C ALA A 403 15.18 -7.84 15.65
N PHE A 404 14.81 -7.27 16.80
CA PHE A 404 13.75 -6.25 16.87
C PHE A 404 14.11 -5.01 16.06
N ASN A 405 15.32 -4.45 16.24
CA ASN A 405 15.79 -3.32 15.44
C ASN A 405 15.79 -3.61 13.93
N GLN A 406 16.16 -4.82 13.52
CA GLN A 406 16.09 -5.22 12.11
C GLN A 406 14.63 -5.27 11.60
N LEU A 407 13.69 -5.71 12.43
CA LEU A 407 12.26 -5.67 12.11
C LEU A 407 11.78 -4.23 11.89
N LEU A 408 12.18 -3.30 12.78
CA LEU A 408 11.84 -1.86 12.69
C LEU A 408 12.42 -1.16 11.46
N ALA A 409 13.45 -1.76 10.84
CA ALA A 409 14.10 -1.25 9.64
C ALA A 409 13.59 -1.88 8.34
N ARG A 410 12.61 -2.79 8.40
CA ARG A 410 12.05 -3.48 7.22
C ARG A 410 11.52 -2.49 6.18
N PRO A 411 11.60 -2.81 4.87
CA PRO A 411 11.26 -1.89 3.78
C PRO A 411 9.87 -1.25 3.88
N TRP A 412 8.88 -1.97 4.44
CA TRP A 412 7.53 -1.45 4.63
C TRP A 412 7.52 -0.13 5.42
N PHE A 413 8.27 -0.04 6.52
CA PHE A 413 8.34 1.16 7.36
C PHE A 413 9.02 2.36 6.66
N ARG A 414 9.69 2.13 5.54
CA ARG A 414 10.37 3.17 4.76
C ARG A 414 9.47 3.74 3.68
N ARG A 415 8.35 3.10 3.33
CA ARG A 415 7.46 3.58 2.28
C ARG A 415 6.71 4.83 2.73
N ARG A 416 6.58 5.83 1.87
CA ARG A 416 5.82 7.04 2.23
C ARG A 416 4.31 6.78 2.35
N TRP A 417 3.76 5.95 1.46
CA TRP A 417 2.32 5.59 1.46
C TRP A 417 1.86 4.96 2.77
N VAL A 418 2.72 4.22 3.47
CA VAL A 418 2.31 3.51 4.69
C VAL A 418 1.89 4.43 5.83
N ILE A 419 2.31 5.71 5.80
CA ILE A 419 1.83 6.71 6.75
C ILE A 419 0.33 6.85 6.63
N GLN A 420 -0.19 6.99 5.40
CA GLN A 420 -1.62 7.08 5.12
C GLN A 420 -2.34 5.76 5.42
N GLU A 421 -1.78 4.64 4.96
CA GLU A 421 -2.36 3.31 5.12
C GLU A 421 -2.56 2.95 6.60
N ALA A 422 -1.55 3.21 7.45
CA ALA A 422 -1.61 2.94 8.88
C ALA A 422 -2.41 4.01 9.66
N ALA A 423 -2.35 5.26 9.23
CA ALA A 423 -3.07 6.36 9.86
C ALA A 423 -4.60 6.19 9.82
N PHE A 424 -5.14 5.78 8.67
CA PHE A 424 -6.59 5.67 8.46
C PHE A 424 -7.19 4.32 8.86
N ALA A 425 -6.35 3.31 9.07
CA ALA A 425 -6.77 1.93 9.35
C ALA A 425 -7.55 1.79 10.67
N GLY A 426 -8.88 1.59 10.63
CA GLY A 426 -9.74 1.31 11.80
C GLY A 426 -9.08 0.38 12.81
N ASP A 427 -8.89 -0.87 12.37
CA ASP A 427 -8.09 -1.91 12.99
C ASP A 427 -6.98 -2.35 12.02
N SER A 428 -5.81 -2.77 12.53
CA SER A 428 -4.72 -3.21 11.67
C SER A 428 -3.83 -4.26 12.33
N ILE A 429 -3.50 -5.29 11.53
CA ILE A 429 -2.73 -6.45 11.96
C ILE A 429 -1.43 -6.50 11.14
N ILE A 430 -0.30 -6.64 11.82
CA ILE A 430 1.02 -6.82 11.21
C ILE A 430 1.31 -8.31 11.05
N PHE A 431 1.58 -8.73 9.83
CA PHE A 431 2.01 -10.07 9.44
C PHE A 431 3.49 -10.08 9.05
N CYS A 432 4.21 -11.10 9.50
CA CYS A 432 5.56 -11.43 9.05
C CYS A 432 5.69 -12.96 9.01
N GLY A 433 5.75 -13.53 7.80
CA GLY A 433 5.59 -14.97 7.62
C GLY A 433 4.26 -15.47 8.21
N ASP A 434 4.34 -16.47 9.09
CA ASP A 434 3.17 -17.06 9.77
C ASP A 434 2.82 -16.37 11.10
N ARG A 435 3.56 -15.33 11.47
CA ARG A 435 3.34 -14.59 12.72
C ARG A 435 2.53 -13.34 12.45
N GLN A 436 1.63 -13.06 13.39
CA GLN A 436 0.83 -11.83 13.38
C GLN A 436 0.84 -11.16 14.76
N VAL A 437 0.77 -9.83 14.77
CA VAL A 437 0.58 -9.01 15.97
C VAL A 437 -0.33 -7.84 15.65
N GLU A 438 -1.14 -7.39 16.61
CA GLU A 438 -1.92 -6.16 16.45
C GLU A 438 -0.99 -4.95 16.38
N MET A 439 -1.33 -3.96 15.55
CA MET A 439 -0.54 -2.73 15.43
C MET A 439 -0.49 -1.94 16.74
N SER A 440 -1.55 -2.00 17.56
CA SER A 440 -1.57 -1.40 18.90
C SER A 440 -0.55 -2.05 19.83
N ASP A 441 -0.42 -3.38 19.76
CA ASP A 441 0.55 -4.13 20.56
C ASP A 441 1.97 -3.86 20.10
N PHE A 442 2.20 -3.78 18.79
CA PHE A 442 3.47 -3.37 18.21
C PHE A 442 3.87 -1.96 18.67
N ALA A 443 2.95 -0.98 18.56
CA ALA A 443 3.19 0.39 18.98
C ALA A 443 3.46 0.50 20.49
N HIS A 444 2.72 -0.27 21.31
CA HIS A 444 2.96 -0.35 22.74
C HIS A 444 4.34 -0.90 23.07
N ALA A 445 4.74 -2.01 22.41
CA ALA A 445 6.05 -2.62 22.61
C ALA A 445 7.19 -1.65 22.27
N VAL A 446 7.11 -0.96 21.12
CA VAL A 446 8.07 0.10 20.76
C VAL A 446 8.12 1.19 21.82
N GLY A 447 6.96 1.63 22.35
CA GLY A 447 6.88 2.64 23.40
C GLY A 447 7.45 2.20 24.75
N VAL A 448 7.28 0.92 25.14
CA VAL A 448 7.88 0.35 26.35
C VAL A 448 9.40 0.27 26.21
N VAL A 449 9.88 -0.28 25.09
CA VAL A 449 11.32 -0.38 24.78
C VAL A 449 11.95 1.01 24.79
N ARG A 450 11.33 2.00 24.13
CA ARG A 450 11.78 3.40 24.15
C ARG A 450 11.96 3.95 25.56
N ARG A 451 10.94 3.81 26.42
CA ARG A 451 11.01 4.29 27.82
C ARG A 451 12.08 3.56 28.63
N LYS A 452 12.30 2.27 28.39
CA LYS A 452 13.31 1.48 29.10
C LYS A 452 14.72 1.88 28.67
N VAL A 453 14.92 2.06 27.36
CA VAL A 453 16.11 2.69 26.77
C VAL A 453 16.37 4.06 27.39
N ASP A 454 15.35 4.91 27.51
CA ASP A 454 15.53 6.25 28.07
C ASP A 454 15.91 6.20 29.57
N ARG A 455 15.31 5.31 30.36
CA ARG A 455 15.55 5.21 31.81
C ARG A 455 16.88 4.56 32.19
N GLU A 456 17.21 3.42 31.57
CA GLU A 456 18.39 2.63 31.96
C GLU A 456 19.71 3.21 31.42
N PHE A 457 19.64 4.09 30.42
CA PHE A 457 20.81 4.64 29.73
C PHE A 457 20.97 6.17 29.88
N SER A 458 20.21 6.80 30.79
CA SER A 458 20.42 8.21 31.19
C SER A 458 21.49 8.39 32.29
N SER A 459 22.04 7.31 32.86
CA SER A 459 23.16 7.39 33.82
C SER A 459 24.50 7.25 33.11
N ALA A 460 25.36 8.24 33.29
CA ALA A 460 26.68 8.44 32.66
C ALA A 460 27.76 7.40 33.03
N ASP A 461 27.40 6.17 33.40
CA ASP A 461 28.36 5.17 33.85
C ASP A 461 28.78 4.19 32.73
N ASP A 462 30.06 3.83 32.78
CA ASP A 462 30.92 3.27 31.73
C ASP A 462 30.34 2.11 30.88
N ARG A 463 30.42 2.25 29.53
CA ARG A 463 30.94 1.27 28.54
C ARG A 463 30.49 1.51 27.08
N CYS A 464 31.42 2.07 26.30
CA CYS A 464 31.78 1.90 24.87
C CYS A 464 30.74 2.05 23.73
N ARG A 465 30.99 3.07 22.87
CA ARG A 465 30.71 3.32 21.42
C ARG A 465 29.74 2.42 20.61
N LEU A 466 29.71 1.11 20.85
CA LEU A 466 28.65 0.22 20.32
C LEU A 466 27.28 0.61 20.92
N ARG A 467 27.26 1.08 22.18
CA ARG A 467 26.05 1.49 22.92
C ARG A 467 25.28 2.61 22.21
N ASP A 468 25.97 3.64 21.71
CA ASP A 468 25.31 4.79 21.06
C ASP A 468 24.82 4.50 19.65
N GLN A 469 25.52 3.64 18.89
CA GLN A 469 25.06 3.21 17.57
C GLN A 469 23.76 2.40 17.65
N PHE A 470 23.65 1.45 18.58
CA PHE A 470 22.43 0.65 18.72
C PHE A 470 21.22 1.49 19.19
N LEU A 471 21.45 2.48 20.06
CA LEU A 471 20.38 3.36 20.58
C LEU A 471 19.92 4.41 19.56
N SER A 472 20.86 5.06 18.87
CA SER A 472 20.54 5.95 17.75
C SER A 472 19.79 5.19 16.65
N ASN A 473 20.24 3.99 16.29
CA ASN A 473 19.56 3.15 15.30
C ASN A 473 18.10 2.80 15.68
N PHE A 474 17.79 2.63 16.97
CA PHE A 474 16.41 2.38 17.43
C PHE A 474 15.54 3.64 17.36
N ARG A 475 16.02 4.76 17.93
CA ARG A 475 15.28 6.03 17.96
C ARG A 475 15.03 6.56 16.55
N ASP A 476 16.01 6.43 15.68
CA ASP A 476 15.93 6.86 14.30
C ASP A 476 15.35 5.79 13.36
N SER A 477 14.96 4.62 13.87
CA SER A 477 14.42 3.57 13.01
C SER A 477 13.16 4.06 12.26
N PRO A 478 12.96 3.63 11.00
CA PRO A 478 11.80 4.00 10.21
C PRO A 478 10.47 3.73 10.92
N ALA A 479 10.34 2.60 11.63
CA ALA A 479 9.13 2.28 12.37
C ALA A 479 8.86 3.24 13.54
N THR A 480 9.90 3.60 14.31
CA THR A 480 9.74 4.58 15.41
C THR A 480 9.29 5.93 14.87
N ARG A 481 9.93 6.41 13.79
CA ARG A 481 9.56 7.68 13.15
C ARG A 481 8.15 7.66 12.55
N LEU A 482 7.74 6.55 11.95
CA LEU A 482 6.37 6.35 11.46
C LEU A 482 5.35 6.48 12.60
N LEU A 483 5.60 5.80 13.72
CA LEU A 483 4.72 5.86 14.89
C LEU A 483 4.64 7.27 15.50
N ASP A 484 5.75 8.02 15.51
CA ASP A 484 5.78 9.40 15.97
C ASP A 484 4.97 10.33 15.04
N ILE A 485 5.03 10.13 13.71
CA ILE A 485 4.20 10.87 12.74
C ILE A 485 2.73 10.56 12.97
N ILE A 486 2.35 9.28 13.06
CA ILE A 486 0.95 8.88 13.26
C ILE A 486 0.43 9.42 14.60
N GLY A 487 1.24 9.33 15.67
CA GLY A 487 0.89 9.84 16.99
C GLY A 487 0.74 11.35 17.07
N THR A 488 1.43 12.11 16.21
CA THR A 488 1.36 13.58 16.15
C THR A 488 0.34 14.11 15.14
N ALA A 489 0.04 13.35 14.09
CA ALA A 489 -0.88 13.75 13.03
C ALA A 489 -2.37 13.76 13.44
N PHE A 490 -2.74 13.02 14.51
CA PHE A 490 -4.14 12.84 14.94
C PHE A 490 -4.34 13.10 16.44
N LEU A 491 -5.52 13.63 16.82
CA LEU A 491 -5.91 13.85 18.22
C LEU A 491 -6.15 12.52 18.96
N GLN A 492 -5.50 12.32 20.12
CA GLN A 492 -5.85 11.24 21.05
C GLN A 492 -6.84 11.74 22.12
N ARG A 493 -8.01 11.09 22.31
CA ARG A 493 -8.84 11.31 23.51
C ARG A 493 -8.21 10.61 24.72
N SER A 494 -8.52 11.11 25.92
CA SER A 494 -8.02 10.67 27.24
C SER A 494 -8.35 9.20 27.65
N GLN A 495 -8.76 8.36 26.71
CA GLN A 495 -8.97 6.92 26.88
C GLN A 495 -8.32 6.08 25.76
N GLY A 496 -7.36 6.63 25.01
CA GLY A 496 -6.59 5.88 24.01
C GLY A 496 -7.25 5.75 22.64
N VAL A 497 -8.45 6.31 22.43
CA VAL A 497 -9.11 6.34 21.12
C VAL A 497 -8.58 7.54 20.32
N VAL A 498 -7.94 7.27 19.19
CA VAL A 498 -7.45 8.28 18.23
C VAL A 498 -8.63 8.78 17.39
N LEU A 499 -8.93 10.08 17.46
CA LEU A 499 -9.88 10.74 16.56
C LEU A 499 -9.20 10.96 15.20
N ARG A 500 -9.44 10.03 14.26
CA ARG A 500 -8.90 10.06 12.89
C ARG A 500 -9.60 11.06 11.94
N ASP A 501 -10.51 11.88 12.45
CA ASP A 501 -11.39 12.72 11.61
C ASP A 501 -10.88 14.13 11.37
N ARG A 502 -9.81 14.58 12.05
CA ARG A 502 -9.22 15.91 11.82
C ARG A 502 -7.69 15.84 11.76
N PRO A 503 -7.10 15.86 10.56
CA PRO A 503 -5.65 16.01 10.43
C PRO A 503 -5.18 17.31 11.10
N LEU A 504 -4.06 17.23 11.84
CA LEU A 504 -3.53 18.37 12.61
C LEU A 504 -2.37 19.08 11.93
N LEU A 505 -1.70 18.42 10.99
CA LEU A 505 -0.43 18.88 10.41
C LEU A 505 -0.66 19.45 9.02
N SER A 506 0.06 20.51 8.67
CA SER A 506 0.11 21.03 7.30
C SER A 506 0.87 20.09 6.38
N LEU A 507 0.62 20.19 5.08
CA LEU A 507 1.33 19.42 4.07
C LEU A 507 2.85 19.63 4.15
N GLU A 508 3.29 20.87 4.39
CA GLU A 508 4.72 21.20 4.57
C GLU A 508 5.34 20.41 5.73
N THR A 509 4.63 20.30 6.86
CA THR A 509 5.10 19.59 8.05
C THR A 509 5.20 18.09 7.79
N LEU A 510 4.20 17.53 7.10
CA LEU A 510 4.17 16.10 6.77
C LEU A 510 5.32 15.74 5.82
N VAL A 511 5.58 16.57 4.80
CA VAL A 511 6.69 16.36 3.85
C VAL A 511 8.04 16.42 4.57
N GLU A 512 8.19 17.34 5.53
CA GLU A 512 9.39 17.44 6.38
C GLU A 512 9.60 16.18 7.22
N LEU A 513 8.58 15.77 8.00
CA LEU A 513 8.68 14.65 8.92
C LEU A 513 8.87 13.31 8.21
N SER A 514 8.28 13.16 7.01
CA SER A 514 8.38 11.94 6.19
C SER A 514 9.55 11.94 5.20
N SER A 515 10.47 12.90 5.29
CA SER A 515 11.64 12.99 4.40
C SER A 515 12.57 11.77 4.43
N PHE A 516 12.53 10.97 5.50
CA PHE A 516 13.24 9.68 5.60
C PHE A 516 12.60 8.56 4.76
N CYS A 517 11.35 8.73 4.32
CA CYS A 517 10.63 7.73 3.55
C CYS A 517 11.06 7.71 2.08
N GLU A 518 11.15 6.50 1.54
CA GLU A 518 11.40 6.16 0.15
C GLU A 518 10.12 6.29 -0.70
N THR A 519 10.31 6.73 -1.94
CA THR A 519 9.25 6.90 -2.94
C THR A 519 9.73 6.35 -4.27
N LYS A 520 8.97 5.44 -4.90
CA LYS A 520 9.31 4.93 -6.24
C LYS A 520 9.06 5.98 -7.32
N LYS A 521 7.85 6.53 -7.38
CA LYS A 521 7.55 7.70 -8.21
C LYS A 521 7.84 8.97 -7.41
N PRO A 522 8.56 9.97 -7.97
CA PRO A 522 8.85 11.22 -7.27
C PRO A 522 7.59 11.97 -6.77
N HIS A 523 6.48 11.91 -7.52
CA HIS A 523 5.18 12.51 -7.15
C HIS A 523 4.67 12.09 -5.77
N ASP A 524 4.94 10.84 -5.40
CA ASP A 524 4.48 10.26 -4.13
C ASP A 524 5.10 10.95 -2.92
N ALA A 525 6.16 11.74 -3.10
CA ALA A 525 6.70 12.59 -2.06
C ALA A 525 5.64 13.57 -1.51
N ILE A 526 4.68 13.97 -2.34
CA ILE A 526 3.59 14.88 -1.99
C ILE A 526 2.25 14.13 -1.92
N PHE A 527 1.90 13.36 -2.97
CA PHE A 527 0.56 12.77 -3.10
C PHE A 527 0.17 11.83 -1.95
N ALA A 528 1.13 11.08 -1.40
CA ALA A 528 0.91 10.16 -0.28
C ALA A 528 0.53 10.85 1.05
N LEU A 529 0.64 12.17 1.13
CA LEU A 529 0.43 12.95 2.35
C LEU A 529 -0.77 13.87 2.28
N LEU A 530 -1.35 14.08 1.09
CA LEU A 530 -2.42 15.06 0.86
C LEU A 530 -3.64 14.80 1.75
N SER A 531 -4.08 13.54 1.85
CA SER A 531 -5.23 13.18 2.68
C SER A 531 -4.97 13.34 4.20
N LEU A 532 -3.69 13.38 4.60
CA LEU A 532 -3.27 13.58 5.99
C LEU A 532 -3.07 15.06 6.33
N ALA A 533 -3.09 15.95 5.35
CA ALA A 533 -2.82 17.37 5.52
C ALA A 533 -4.08 18.13 5.94
N ASN A 534 -3.94 19.06 6.88
CA ASN A 534 -5.03 19.91 7.35
C ASN A 534 -5.40 21.05 6.36
N ASP A 535 -4.54 21.30 5.38
CA ASP A 535 -4.62 22.33 4.35
C ASP A 535 -4.83 21.75 2.94
N ASN A 536 -5.30 20.49 2.86
CA ASN A 536 -5.51 19.73 1.63
C ASN A 536 -6.39 20.46 0.59
N ASP A 537 -7.40 21.23 1.02
CA ASP A 537 -8.28 21.98 0.10
C ASP A 537 -7.53 22.97 -0.81
N SER A 538 -6.34 23.41 -0.38
CA SER A 538 -5.50 24.35 -1.11
C SER A 538 -4.24 23.70 -1.70
N ALA A 539 -4.11 22.38 -1.57
CA ALA A 539 -2.95 21.61 -2.01
C ALA A 539 -2.99 21.31 -3.52
N PRO A 540 -1.83 20.92 -4.12
CA PRO A 540 -1.79 20.56 -5.53
C PRO A 540 -2.68 19.34 -5.83
N PRO A 541 -3.42 19.32 -6.96
CA PRO A 541 -4.24 18.18 -7.32
C PRO A 541 -3.39 16.95 -7.66
N VAL A 542 -3.91 15.76 -7.34
CA VAL A 542 -3.30 14.49 -7.74
C VAL A 542 -3.50 14.26 -9.23
N ASP A 543 -2.38 14.27 -9.95
CA ASP A 543 -2.30 14.04 -11.39
C ASP A 543 -0.93 13.44 -11.74
N TYR A 544 -0.91 12.14 -12.04
CA TYR A 544 0.29 11.42 -12.46
C TYR A 544 0.68 11.69 -13.92
N GLY A 545 -0.18 12.32 -14.72
CA GLY A 545 0.13 12.74 -16.08
C GLY A 545 1.01 13.99 -16.17
N ARG A 546 1.15 14.75 -15.08
CA ARG A 546 2.04 15.92 -14.99
C ARG A 546 3.47 15.52 -14.65
N LYS A 547 4.46 16.35 -15.02
CA LYS A 547 5.85 16.13 -14.62
C LYS A 547 6.01 16.31 -13.11
N ALA A 548 6.90 15.52 -12.49
CA ALA A 548 7.18 15.62 -11.06
C ALA A 548 7.64 17.02 -10.63
N LEU A 549 8.44 17.69 -11.48
CA LEU A 549 8.91 19.05 -11.24
C LEU A 549 7.75 20.05 -11.09
N ASP A 550 6.69 19.92 -11.90
CA ASP A 550 5.51 20.79 -11.79
C ASP A 550 4.77 20.57 -10.48
N VAL A 551 4.62 19.32 -10.04
CA VAL A 551 4.00 18.98 -8.75
C VAL A 551 4.80 19.56 -7.58
N PHE A 552 6.13 19.44 -7.62
CA PHE A 552 7.01 20.00 -6.59
C PHE A 552 6.96 21.52 -6.56
N ALA A 553 6.86 22.14 -7.74
CA ALA A 553 6.76 23.57 -7.87
C ALA A 553 5.43 24.08 -7.30
N ASP A 554 4.31 23.41 -7.59
CA ASP A 554 3.00 23.72 -7.00
C ASP A 554 3.01 23.53 -5.47
N PHE A 555 3.70 22.50 -4.97
CA PHE A 555 3.88 22.30 -3.53
C PHE A 555 4.66 23.45 -2.87
N VAL A 556 5.75 23.93 -3.47
CA VAL A 556 6.49 25.09 -2.95
C VAL A 556 5.61 26.35 -2.95
N LEU A 557 4.81 26.56 -4.00
CA LEU A 557 3.85 27.67 -4.03
C LEU A 557 2.75 27.51 -2.96
N HIS A 558 2.31 26.29 -2.68
CA HIS A 558 1.38 25.99 -1.60
C HIS A 558 1.98 26.36 -0.22
N CYS A 559 3.24 25.99 0.06
CA CYS A 559 3.94 26.43 1.28
C CYS A 559 4.02 27.96 1.38
N CYS A 560 4.24 28.66 0.25
CA CYS A 560 4.29 30.12 0.25
C CYS A 560 2.94 30.76 0.67
N ARG A 561 1.80 30.13 0.33
CA ARG A 561 0.47 30.63 0.75
C ARG A 561 0.27 30.54 2.26
N SER A 562 0.93 29.60 2.94
CA SER A 562 0.95 29.52 4.41
C SER A 562 1.96 30.49 5.06
N GLY A 563 2.64 31.30 4.24
CA GLY A 563 3.60 32.32 4.68
C GLY A 563 5.02 31.77 4.91
N SER A 564 5.30 30.54 4.48
CA SER A 564 6.61 29.88 4.64
C SER A 564 7.29 29.64 3.30
N LEU A 565 8.58 29.95 3.21
CA LEU A 565 9.46 29.52 2.12
C LEU A 565 10.57 28.58 2.63
N ASP A 566 10.51 28.18 3.90
CA ASP A 566 11.55 27.39 4.57
C ASP A 566 11.83 26.04 3.91
N ILE A 567 10.83 25.49 3.20
CA ILE A 567 10.92 24.20 2.52
C ILE A 567 12.06 24.12 1.49
N ILE A 568 12.49 25.24 0.89
CA ILE A 568 13.62 25.25 -0.06
C ILE A 568 14.99 25.06 0.62
N CYS A 569 15.03 25.19 1.95
CA CYS A 569 16.22 24.99 2.77
C CYS A 569 16.25 23.60 3.42
N ARG A 570 15.10 22.92 3.55
CA ARG A 570 14.98 21.58 4.16
C ARG A 570 15.24 20.47 3.12
N PRO A 571 15.87 19.34 3.49
CA PRO A 571 16.03 18.19 2.60
C PRO A 571 14.72 17.40 2.50
N TRP A 572 14.08 17.35 1.34
CA TRP A 572 12.79 16.65 1.17
C TRP A 572 12.57 16.03 -0.22
N ALA A 573 13.26 16.51 -1.25
CA ALA A 573 13.00 16.10 -2.62
C ALA A 573 13.66 14.74 -2.94
N PRO A 574 12.94 13.78 -3.55
CA PRO A 574 13.45 12.43 -3.81
C PRO A 574 14.37 12.37 -5.05
N LEU A 575 15.57 12.94 -4.95
CA LEU A 575 16.51 13.11 -6.07
C LEU A 575 17.54 11.98 -6.22
N SER A 576 17.32 10.82 -5.59
CA SER A 576 18.23 9.66 -5.64
C SER A 576 18.22 8.97 -7.02
N PRO A 577 19.37 8.54 -7.57
CA PRO A 577 19.38 7.80 -8.84
C PRO A 577 18.67 6.45 -8.74
N SER A 578 18.57 5.86 -7.54
CA SER A 578 17.84 4.61 -7.29
C SER A 578 16.34 4.69 -7.64
N ASN A 579 15.81 5.90 -7.82
CA ASN A 579 14.41 6.13 -8.12
C ASN A 579 14.09 6.06 -9.62
N ALA A 580 15.10 5.95 -10.49
CA ALA A 580 14.92 5.87 -11.93
C ALA A 580 15.33 4.50 -12.48
N SER A 581 14.45 3.95 -13.29
CA SER A 581 14.60 2.68 -14.00
C SER A 581 14.63 2.86 -15.52
N THR A 582 14.17 4.01 -16.02
CA THR A 582 14.13 4.36 -17.44
C THR A 582 15.00 5.58 -17.77
N ILE A 583 15.35 5.75 -19.04
CA ILE A 583 16.12 6.93 -19.53
C ILE A 583 15.34 8.22 -19.27
N GLU A 584 14.03 8.21 -19.49
CA GLU A 584 13.16 9.37 -19.28
C GLU A 584 13.13 9.79 -17.80
N GLU A 585 13.03 8.83 -16.87
CA GLU A 585 13.10 9.10 -15.44
C GLU A 585 14.48 9.67 -15.03
N LEU A 586 15.56 9.20 -15.66
CA LEU A 586 16.90 9.73 -15.44
C LEU A 586 17.03 11.18 -15.93
N ASP A 587 16.46 11.51 -17.09
CA ASP A 587 16.45 12.88 -17.63
C ASP A 587 15.63 13.83 -16.73
N GLN A 588 14.46 13.39 -16.28
CA GLN A 588 13.65 14.15 -15.31
C GLN A 588 14.40 14.37 -13.98
N LEU A 589 15.10 13.35 -13.48
CA LEU A 589 15.96 13.49 -12.29
C LEU A 589 17.09 14.48 -12.52
N GLN A 590 17.73 14.49 -13.69
CA GLN A 590 18.77 15.45 -14.02
C GLN A 590 18.24 16.89 -14.08
N GLU A 591 17.03 17.08 -14.64
CA GLU A 591 16.37 18.37 -14.66
C GLU A 591 16.07 18.88 -13.24
N MET A 592 15.47 18.04 -12.39
CA MET A 592 15.20 18.39 -10.99
C MET A 592 16.47 18.65 -10.18
N ARG A 593 17.58 17.95 -10.46
CA ARG A 593 18.88 18.20 -9.80
C ARG A 593 19.52 19.53 -10.17
N ARG A 594 19.13 20.14 -11.30
CA ARG A 594 19.54 21.49 -11.66
C ARG A 594 18.78 22.56 -10.88
N CYS A 595 17.70 22.18 -10.18
CA CYS A 595 16.89 23.06 -9.35
C CYS A 595 17.48 23.17 -7.94
N SER A 596 18.31 24.17 -7.64
CA SER A 596 18.99 24.37 -6.34
C SER A 596 18.04 24.63 -5.16
N TRP A 597 16.77 24.98 -5.45
CA TRP A 597 15.69 25.08 -4.46
C TRP A 597 15.02 23.73 -4.14
N LEU A 598 15.32 22.66 -4.90
CA LEU A 598 14.96 21.28 -4.57
C LEU A 598 16.14 20.59 -3.86
N ARG A 599 16.06 20.51 -2.53
CA ARG A 599 17.10 19.87 -1.72
C ARG A 599 16.90 18.36 -1.67
N PRO A 600 17.91 17.55 -2.07
CA PRO A 600 17.83 16.11 -1.97
C PRO A 600 17.53 15.67 -0.54
N ALA A 601 16.52 14.81 -0.38
CA ALA A 601 16.30 14.08 0.86
C ALA A 601 17.57 13.27 1.22
N ASN A 602 17.85 13.16 2.52
CA ASN A 602 18.97 12.32 2.96
C ASN A 602 18.65 10.84 2.64
N PRO A 603 19.60 10.08 2.08
CA PRO A 603 19.37 8.67 1.80
C PRO A 603 19.07 7.92 3.10
N PRO A 604 18.07 7.03 3.11
CA PRO A 604 17.69 6.28 4.30
C PRO A 604 18.81 5.31 4.72
N PHE A 605 19.14 5.35 6.01
CA PHE A 605 19.72 4.28 6.84
C PHE A 605 20.37 3.09 6.12
N PHE A 606 21.51 3.31 5.43
CA PHE A 606 22.34 2.17 4.96
C PHE A 606 23.84 2.42 4.82
N ASN A 607 24.36 3.62 5.10
CA ASN A 607 25.80 3.75 5.31
C ASN A 607 26.09 3.60 6.80
N SER A 608 26.64 2.45 7.17
CA SER A 608 27.35 2.14 8.41
C SER A 608 28.54 3.06 8.72
N SER A 609 28.62 4.24 8.09
CA SER A 609 29.48 5.33 8.53
C SER A 609 28.67 6.26 9.43
N PRO A 610 29.07 6.49 10.68
CA PRO A 610 28.45 7.46 11.60
C PRO A 610 28.64 8.92 11.15
N SER A 611 28.82 9.19 9.86
CA SER A 611 29.36 10.45 9.35
C SER A 611 28.34 11.56 9.08
N ARG A 612 27.06 11.40 9.45
CA ARG A 612 26.02 12.45 9.25
C ARG A 612 24.92 12.63 10.33
N PRO A 613 24.97 12.08 11.56
CA PRO A 613 23.84 12.25 12.48
C PRO A 613 23.74 13.67 13.09
N TYR A 614 24.77 14.52 12.98
CA TYR A 614 24.85 15.72 13.82
C TYR A 614 24.50 17.04 13.15
N GLN A 615 24.38 17.19 11.82
CA GLN A 615 24.07 18.52 11.27
C GLN A 615 22.57 18.83 11.40
N THR A 616 22.21 19.66 12.39
CA THR A 616 20.83 20.15 12.53
C THR A 616 20.56 21.31 11.57
N SER A 617 19.40 21.29 10.92
CA SER A 617 18.92 22.44 10.14
C SER A 617 18.66 23.62 11.08
N LEU A 618 19.13 24.80 10.69
CA LEU A 618 18.86 26.07 11.36
C LEU A 618 17.40 26.46 11.20
N VAL A 619 16.83 26.17 10.03
CA VAL A 619 15.39 26.24 9.81
C VAL A 619 14.70 25.31 10.81
N GLY A 620 13.76 25.86 11.57
CA GLY A 620 12.92 25.07 12.50
C GLY A 620 11.90 24.23 11.76
N THR A 621 11.08 23.49 12.50
CA THR A 621 9.88 22.86 11.92
C THR A 621 8.74 23.88 11.89
N GLN A 622 7.66 23.62 11.15
CA GLN A 622 6.43 24.42 11.25
C GLN A 622 5.85 24.42 12.68
N LEU A 623 5.97 23.30 13.41
CA LEU A 623 5.52 23.15 14.80
C LEU A 623 6.43 23.89 15.80
N GLN A 624 7.70 24.09 15.47
CA GLN A 624 8.71 24.69 16.32
C GLN A 624 9.65 25.56 15.48
N ARG A 625 9.17 26.76 15.12
CA ARG A 625 9.97 27.75 14.39
C ARG A 625 11.12 28.23 15.28
N THR A 626 12.33 28.24 14.73
CA THR A 626 13.55 28.64 15.47
C THR A 626 13.84 30.14 15.36
N TYR A 627 13.58 30.74 14.19
CA TYR A 627 14.01 32.08 13.80
C TYR A 627 12.91 32.81 13.00
N ASN A 628 13.06 34.11 12.77
CA ASN A 628 12.13 34.93 12.00
C ASN A 628 12.84 36.04 11.21
N ALA A 629 13.84 35.67 10.40
CA ALA A 629 14.65 36.62 9.64
C ALA A 629 13.83 37.48 8.67
N HIS A 630 12.75 36.94 8.09
CA HIS A 630 11.82 37.67 7.23
C HIS A 630 10.85 38.60 7.99
N ASN A 631 10.84 38.61 9.32
CA ASN A 631 10.01 39.48 10.16
C ASN A 631 8.50 39.48 9.79
N GLY A 632 7.95 38.32 9.45
CA GLY A 632 6.54 38.20 9.02
C GLY A 632 6.24 38.76 7.62
N THR A 633 7.25 39.18 6.84
CA THR A 633 7.07 39.62 5.45
C THR A 633 6.63 38.44 4.61
N ALA A 634 5.50 38.59 3.89
CA ALA A 634 4.93 37.53 3.08
C ALA A 634 5.83 37.21 1.86
N PRO A 635 5.99 35.92 1.51
CA PRO A 635 6.73 35.51 0.33
C PRO A 635 6.01 35.99 -0.94
N ARG A 636 6.75 36.63 -1.85
CA ARG A 636 6.29 36.88 -3.23
C ARG A 636 7.11 35.99 -4.15
N VAL A 637 6.48 34.91 -4.59
CA VAL A 637 7.13 33.82 -5.31
C VAL A 637 6.32 33.44 -6.54
N TYR A 638 6.98 33.22 -7.67
CA TYR A 638 6.39 32.65 -8.87
C TYR A 638 7.39 31.75 -9.60
N LEU A 639 6.86 30.86 -10.45
CA LEU A 639 7.65 29.88 -11.18
C LEU A 639 7.93 30.34 -12.60
N GLY A 640 9.14 30.08 -13.09
CA GLY A 640 9.43 30.20 -14.51
C GLY A 640 8.75 29.09 -15.29
N ARG A 641 8.09 29.45 -16.38
CA ARG A 641 7.39 28.51 -17.26
C ARG A 641 7.90 28.57 -18.68
N ASN A 642 7.84 27.43 -19.36
CA ASN A 642 8.14 27.30 -20.79
C ASN A 642 6.97 27.86 -21.60
N GLY A 643 7.19 28.92 -22.38
CA GLY A 643 6.11 29.64 -23.07
C GLY A 643 5.30 28.86 -24.13
N ARG A 644 5.67 27.60 -24.45
CA ARG A 644 4.91 26.73 -25.37
C ARG A 644 4.13 25.62 -24.67
N SER A 645 4.61 25.09 -23.55
CA SER A 645 4.02 23.95 -22.84
C SER A 645 3.40 24.33 -21.48
N ASP A 646 3.62 25.56 -21.01
CA ASP A 646 3.26 26.03 -19.66
C ASP A 646 3.87 25.20 -18.50
N GLU A 647 4.84 24.32 -18.81
CA GLU A 647 5.57 23.52 -17.83
C GLU A 647 6.62 24.35 -17.10
N CYS A 648 6.90 24.01 -15.85
CA CYS A 648 7.97 24.59 -15.05
C CYS A 648 9.33 24.36 -15.72
N ASN A 649 10.11 25.42 -15.87
CA ASN A 649 11.45 25.37 -16.46
C ASN A 649 12.58 25.18 -15.43
N GLY A 650 12.20 25.00 -14.16
CA GLY A 650 13.08 24.86 -13.01
C GLY A 650 13.50 26.16 -12.32
N SER A 651 13.10 27.34 -12.80
CA SER A 651 13.41 28.61 -12.11
C SER A 651 12.33 29.00 -11.09
N LEU A 652 12.77 29.42 -9.91
CA LEU A 652 11.96 29.95 -8.83
C LEU A 652 12.30 31.43 -8.64
N HIS A 653 11.35 32.32 -8.90
CA HIS A 653 11.53 33.75 -8.74
C HIS A 653 11.06 34.17 -7.35
N VAL A 654 11.97 34.71 -6.53
CA VAL A 654 11.71 35.06 -5.13
C VAL A 654 12.15 36.48 -4.85
N THR A 655 11.33 37.26 -4.16
CA THR A 655 11.72 38.61 -3.69
C THR A 655 12.48 38.57 -2.37
N GLY A 656 13.48 39.43 -2.25
CA GLY A 656 14.22 39.64 -1.00
C GLY A 656 15.23 40.78 -1.15
N PHE A 657 16.28 40.79 -0.32
CA PHE A 657 17.39 41.72 -0.49
C PHE A 657 18.73 41.11 -0.05
N VAL A 658 19.83 41.69 -0.54
CA VAL A 658 21.19 41.28 -0.17
C VAL A 658 21.59 41.96 1.13
N LEU A 659 21.85 41.18 2.18
CA LEU A 659 22.38 41.66 3.46
C LEU A 659 23.89 41.93 3.37
N GLY A 660 24.64 41.10 2.64
CA GLY A 660 26.09 41.25 2.53
C GLY A 660 26.75 40.20 1.65
N LYS A 661 28.07 40.09 1.74
CA LYS A 661 28.87 39.08 1.03
C LYS A 661 29.95 38.46 1.91
N ILE A 662 30.25 37.19 1.69
CA ILE A 662 31.37 36.51 2.36
C ILE A 662 32.70 37.10 1.86
N THR A 663 33.59 37.46 2.78
CA THR A 663 34.95 37.95 2.50
C THR A 663 36.03 37.02 3.02
N GLN A 664 35.76 36.26 4.09
CA GLN A 664 36.63 35.26 4.70
C GLN A 664 35.77 34.10 5.21
N GLN A 665 36.31 32.88 5.20
CA GLN A 665 35.66 31.69 5.74
C GLN A 665 36.70 30.70 6.27
N SER A 666 36.35 29.91 7.28
CA SER A 666 37.23 28.89 7.83
C SER A 666 37.26 27.63 6.97
N ALA A 667 38.15 26.69 7.32
CA ALA A 667 37.99 25.28 7.00
C ALA A 667 36.62 24.74 7.45
N ARG A 668 36.20 23.61 6.86
CA ARG A 668 34.98 22.90 7.26
C ARG A 668 35.19 22.31 8.66
N ILE A 669 34.23 22.52 9.55
CA ILE A 669 34.18 21.89 10.87
C ILE A 669 33.69 20.44 10.67
N ALA A 670 34.63 19.51 10.55
CA ALA A 670 34.35 18.07 10.49
C ALA A 670 34.37 17.50 11.92
N ASP A 671 33.49 16.53 12.20
CA ASP A 671 33.46 15.81 13.49
C ASP A 671 33.41 16.74 14.73
N ALA A 672 32.68 17.85 14.59
CA ALA A 672 32.57 18.91 15.61
C ALA A 672 33.90 19.51 16.11
N ILE A 673 34.98 19.41 15.32
CA ILE A 673 36.29 19.98 15.65
C ILE A 673 36.35 21.46 15.23
N ILE A 674 36.28 22.36 16.21
CA ILE A 674 36.32 23.82 15.99
C ILE A 674 37.77 24.28 16.08
N THR A 675 38.41 24.53 14.94
CA THR A 675 39.81 24.95 14.90
C THR A 675 40.02 26.39 15.39
N GLY A 676 41.26 26.73 15.78
CA GLY A 676 41.62 28.12 16.11
C GLY A 676 41.33 29.12 14.97
N GLU A 677 41.41 28.70 13.71
CA GLU A 677 41.01 29.51 12.55
C GLU A 677 39.52 29.89 12.62
N CYS A 678 38.66 28.93 12.99
CA CYS A 678 37.22 29.17 13.12
C CYS A 678 36.94 30.25 14.17
N LEU A 679 37.61 30.15 15.32
CA LEU A 679 37.48 31.12 16.42
C LEU A 679 38.04 32.50 16.03
N ALA A 680 39.18 32.55 15.33
CA ALA A 680 39.80 33.78 14.87
C ALA A 680 38.90 34.55 13.89
N ILE A 681 38.20 33.85 12.99
CA ILE A 681 37.22 34.45 12.07
C ILE A 681 36.05 35.09 12.82
N LEU A 682 35.63 34.50 13.94
CA LEU A 682 34.62 35.07 14.84
C LEU A 682 35.15 36.20 15.73
N GLY A 683 36.43 36.57 15.61
CA GLY A 683 37.04 37.70 16.31
C GLY A 683 37.71 37.33 17.63
N MET A 684 37.95 36.05 17.89
CA MET A 684 38.72 35.60 19.03
C MET A 684 40.22 35.89 18.82
N THR A 685 40.90 36.37 19.86
CA THR A 685 42.32 36.73 19.82
C THR A 685 43.11 36.01 20.92
N SER A 686 44.43 35.92 20.79
CA SER A 686 45.34 35.40 21.83
C SER A 686 45.16 36.12 23.18
N ASP A 687 44.93 37.44 23.15
CA ASP A 687 44.73 38.28 24.33
C ASP A 687 43.38 38.07 25.02
N SER A 688 42.44 37.37 24.36
CA SER A 688 41.14 37.04 24.94
C SER A 688 41.25 36.15 26.20
N PHE A 689 42.43 35.57 26.48
CA PHE A 689 42.69 34.69 27.63
C PHE A 689 43.85 35.11 28.56
N GLY A 690 44.61 36.16 28.25
CA GLY A 690 45.77 36.58 29.06
C GLY A 690 45.43 37.11 30.47
N GLY A 691 44.16 37.31 30.80
CA GLY A 691 43.71 37.76 32.13
C GLY A 691 43.17 36.60 32.97
N ARG A 692 43.58 36.53 34.24
CA ARG A 692 43.22 35.52 35.28
C ARG A 692 41.72 35.17 35.46
N ASN A 693 40.80 35.78 34.70
CA ASN A 693 39.35 35.63 34.84
C ASN A 693 38.61 35.10 33.60
N GLY A 694 39.23 34.80 32.45
CA GLY A 694 38.55 34.23 31.27
C GLY A 694 37.32 35.00 30.72
N ASN A 695 37.14 36.26 31.12
CA ASN A 695 35.92 37.05 30.89
C ASN A 695 35.85 37.74 29.51
N ASN A 696 36.81 37.50 28.61
CA ASN A 696 36.98 38.29 27.38
C ASN A 696 36.56 37.55 26.10
N VAL A 697 35.80 36.46 26.19
CA VAL A 697 35.22 35.79 25.01
C VAL A 697 34.22 36.74 24.33
N PRO A 698 34.43 37.11 23.05
CA PRO A 698 33.50 37.99 22.34
C PRO A 698 32.08 37.41 22.30
N GLY A 699 31.07 38.25 22.50
CA GLY A 699 29.67 37.81 22.52
C GLY A 699 29.23 37.04 21.27
N VAL A 700 29.81 37.40 20.13
CA VAL A 700 29.55 36.75 18.83
C VAL A 700 30.04 35.31 18.78
N VAL A 701 31.12 34.96 19.50
CA VAL A 701 31.68 33.59 19.47
C VAL A 701 30.67 32.63 20.07
N TRP A 702 30.23 32.88 21.30
CA TRP A 702 29.35 31.94 22.00
C TRP A 702 27.98 31.85 21.30
N ARG A 703 27.42 32.98 20.85
CA ARG A 703 26.16 33.00 20.08
C ARG A 703 26.30 32.23 18.77
N THR A 704 27.43 32.39 18.06
CA THR A 704 27.62 31.68 16.80
C THR A 704 27.75 30.17 17.00
N LEU A 705 28.49 29.72 18.02
CA LEU A 705 28.71 28.29 18.28
C LEU A 705 27.41 27.53 18.59
N CYS A 706 26.45 28.15 19.30
CA CYS A 706 25.14 27.57 19.56
C CYS A 706 24.02 28.11 18.66
N ALA A 707 24.36 28.91 17.63
CA ALA A 707 23.42 29.69 16.83
C ALA A 707 22.40 30.51 17.67
N ASP A 708 22.80 30.96 18.86
CA ASP A 708 21.98 31.71 19.81
C ASP A 708 20.70 30.97 20.22
N ARG A 709 20.76 29.64 20.28
CA ARG A 709 19.64 28.78 20.69
C ARG A 709 20.02 27.78 21.77
N ASP A 710 19.03 27.42 22.60
CA ASP A 710 19.12 26.31 23.56
C ASP A 710 18.73 24.97 22.92
N ARG A 711 18.80 23.88 23.69
CA ARG A 711 18.39 22.53 23.23
C ARG A 711 16.94 22.48 22.74
N GLY A 712 16.08 23.34 23.29
CA GLY A 712 14.68 23.48 22.91
C GLY A 712 14.43 24.47 21.77
N ARG A 713 15.45 24.91 21.03
CA ARG A 713 15.37 25.88 19.93
C ARG A 713 14.81 27.25 20.36
N ARG A 714 14.87 27.59 21.65
CA ARG A 714 14.53 28.92 22.18
C ARG A 714 15.78 29.79 22.28
N PRO A 715 15.67 31.12 22.43
CA PRO A 715 16.84 31.98 22.63
C PRO A 715 17.75 31.45 23.74
N ALA A 716 19.04 31.38 23.46
CA ALA A 716 20.01 30.82 24.40
C ALA A 716 20.00 31.60 25.74
N PRO A 717 19.89 30.91 26.89
CA PRO A 717 19.85 31.58 28.18
C PRO A 717 21.21 32.20 28.52
N PRO A 718 21.27 33.26 29.35
CA PRO A 718 22.53 33.93 29.71
C PRO A 718 23.63 33.00 30.26
N ARG A 719 23.23 31.90 30.91
CA ARG A 719 24.15 30.87 31.44
C ARG A 719 25.01 30.18 30.36
N TYR A 720 24.55 30.13 29.10
CA TYR A 720 25.31 29.54 27.99
C TYR A 720 26.64 30.25 27.76
N ARG A 721 26.68 31.57 27.99
CA ARG A 721 27.93 32.33 27.93
C ARG A 721 28.95 31.80 28.93
N SER A 722 28.54 31.60 30.18
CA SER A 722 29.41 31.08 31.24
C SER A 722 29.84 29.65 30.96
N ALA A 723 28.91 28.80 30.49
CA ALA A 723 29.20 27.41 30.14
C ALA A 723 30.19 27.29 28.97
N ILE A 724 30.09 28.13 27.93
CA ILE A 724 31.06 28.15 26.81
C ILE A 724 32.44 28.64 27.27
N VAL A 725 32.50 29.63 28.17
CA VAL A 725 33.78 30.06 28.76
C VAL A 725 34.42 28.91 29.52
N GLU A 726 33.63 28.17 30.31
CA GLU A 726 34.14 27.03 31.09
C GLU A 726 34.55 25.86 30.19
N MET A 727 33.76 25.53 29.17
CA MET A 727 34.11 24.57 28.13
C MET A 727 35.47 24.88 27.49
N ILE A 728 35.71 26.15 27.14
CA ILE A 728 36.99 26.54 26.54
C ILE A 728 38.13 26.40 27.57
N ARG A 729 37.92 26.76 28.85
CA ARG A 729 38.94 26.55 29.89
C ARG A 729 39.31 25.08 30.06
N LEU A 730 38.32 24.20 30.09
CA LEU A 730 38.53 22.75 30.17
C LEU A 730 39.36 22.24 28.99
N ASN A 731 39.01 22.65 27.77
CA ASN A 731 39.75 22.30 26.55
C ASN A 731 41.24 22.65 26.63
N TYR A 732 41.57 23.84 27.15
CA TYR A 732 42.97 24.25 27.33
C TYR A 732 43.68 23.46 28.44
N ALA A 733 42.99 23.18 29.54
CA ALA A 733 43.56 22.39 30.63
C ALA A 733 43.91 20.97 30.17
N LEU A 734 43.12 20.38 29.27
CA LEU A 734 43.36 19.08 28.64
C LEU A 734 44.52 19.15 27.63
N ALA A 735 44.54 20.16 26.75
CA ALA A 735 45.63 20.37 25.80
C ALA A 735 47.01 20.50 26.49
N GLY A 736 47.05 21.10 27.68
CA GLY A 736 48.25 21.23 28.52
C GLY A 736 48.76 19.94 29.17
N ARG A 737 48.00 18.82 29.13
CA ARG A 737 48.44 17.52 29.68
C ARG A 737 49.31 16.70 28.70
N GLY A 738 49.35 17.07 27.41
CA GLY A 738 49.94 16.23 26.35
C GLY A 738 51.03 16.86 25.47
N THR A 739 51.30 18.17 25.55
CA THR A 739 52.30 18.83 24.69
C THR A 739 53.29 19.67 25.49
N VAL A 740 54.58 19.56 25.13
CA VAL A 740 55.61 20.51 25.56
C VAL A 740 55.24 21.87 24.98
N LEU A 741 54.86 22.82 25.84
CA LEU A 741 54.65 24.21 25.47
C LEU A 741 56.02 24.78 25.04
N THR A 742 56.33 24.72 23.75
CA THR A 742 57.37 25.57 23.18
C THR A 742 56.81 26.99 23.11
N ASP A 743 57.53 27.96 23.67
CA ASP A 743 57.23 29.40 23.68
C ASP A 743 57.00 30.04 22.28
N GLU A 744 57.08 29.25 21.22
CA GLU A 744 56.82 29.62 19.84
C GLU A 744 55.57 28.92 19.31
N ALA A 745 54.37 29.38 19.70
CA ALA A 745 53.32 29.76 18.77
C ALA A 745 52.04 30.18 19.51
N ASN A 746 51.57 31.39 19.21
CA ASN A 746 50.32 32.01 19.62
C ASN A 746 49.08 31.29 19.00
N ILE A 747 49.05 29.96 18.96
CA ILE A 747 48.02 29.15 18.28
C ILE A 747 46.91 28.82 19.27
N MET A 748 45.68 29.25 18.97
CA MET A 748 44.51 28.83 19.72
C MET A 748 44.28 27.32 19.50
N PRO A 749 44.26 26.48 20.56
CA PRO A 749 43.94 25.07 20.44
C PRO A 749 42.55 24.88 19.85
N SER A 750 42.41 23.85 19.03
CA SER A 750 41.12 23.39 18.54
C SER A 750 40.25 22.92 19.70
N ILE A 751 38.94 23.10 19.58
CA ILE A 751 37.95 22.57 20.51
C ILE A 751 37.41 21.28 19.90
N GLU A 752 37.71 20.15 20.54
CA GLU A 752 37.23 18.83 20.13
C GLU A 752 36.00 18.48 20.96
N VAL A 753 34.81 18.77 20.41
CA VAL A 753 33.54 18.62 21.14
C VAL A 753 33.30 17.17 21.59
N GLU A 754 33.67 16.18 20.78
CA GLU A 754 33.51 14.77 21.14
C GLU A 754 34.46 14.36 22.28
N GLU A 755 35.71 14.84 22.29
CA GLU A 755 36.67 14.58 23.38
C GLU A 755 36.17 15.20 24.69
N LEU A 756 35.65 16.43 24.64
CA LEU A 756 35.09 17.10 25.83
C LEU A 756 33.86 16.39 26.39
N LEU A 757 33.04 15.75 25.54
CA LEU A 757 31.89 14.96 25.99
C LEU A 757 32.30 13.65 26.68
N GLU A 758 33.56 13.20 26.55
CA GLU A 758 34.11 12.03 27.24
C GLU A 758 34.62 12.36 28.68
N GLU A 759 34.65 13.64 29.08
CA GLU A 759 35.20 14.11 30.35
C GLU A 759 34.12 14.36 31.44
N GLU A 760 34.55 14.51 32.71
CA GLU A 760 33.66 14.97 33.78
C GLU A 760 33.30 16.46 33.61
N LEU A 761 32.08 16.73 33.16
CA LEU A 761 31.64 18.07 32.79
C LEU A 761 30.95 18.83 33.93
N PRO A 762 31.25 20.14 34.11
CA PRO A 762 30.49 21.02 34.99
C PRO A 762 29.02 21.16 34.58
N GLU A 763 28.16 21.48 35.54
CA GLU A 763 26.72 21.65 35.32
C GLU A 763 26.41 22.63 34.18
N GLY A 764 25.63 22.18 33.19
CA GLY A 764 25.21 22.98 32.03
C GLY A 764 26.19 23.03 30.87
N VAL A 765 27.44 22.54 31.00
CA VAL A 765 28.39 22.46 29.88
C VAL A 765 27.99 21.36 28.89
N GLU A 766 27.52 20.21 29.40
CA GLU A 766 27.01 19.11 28.59
C GLU A 766 25.85 19.55 27.67
N GLU A 767 24.87 20.29 28.20
CA GLU A 767 23.73 20.83 27.42
C GLU A 767 24.23 21.69 26.24
N VAL A 768 25.27 22.49 26.47
CA VAL A 768 25.84 23.38 25.46
C VAL A 768 26.64 22.61 24.42
N LEU A 769 27.48 21.66 24.83
CA LEU A 769 28.28 20.83 23.91
C LEU A 769 27.37 20.05 22.95
N GLU A 770 26.26 19.53 23.45
CA GLU A 770 25.22 18.87 22.64
C GLU A 770 24.61 19.80 21.59
N VAL A 771 24.29 21.05 21.96
CA VAL A 771 23.80 22.06 21.00
C VAL A 771 24.87 22.44 19.98
N ILE A 772 26.11 22.69 20.44
CA ILE A 772 27.23 23.05 19.56
C ILE A 772 27.47 21.94 18.54
N ARG A 773 27.55 20.68 18.98
CA ARG A 773 27.71 19.50 18.12
C ARG A 773 26.70 19.50 16.98
N GLY A 774 25.43 19.78 17.31
CA GLY A 774 24.32 19.90 16.36
C GLY A 774 24.51 21.01 15.31
N VAL A 775 24.92 22.18 15.79
CA VAL A 775 24.93 23.43 15.02
C VAL A 775 26.15 23.55 14.11
N VAL A 776 27.35 23.24 14.61
CA VAL A 776 28.61 23.57 13.91
C VAL A 776 29.06 22.50 12.92
N CYS A 777 28.64 21.25 13.12
CA CYS A 777 29.03 20.13 12.25
C CYS A 777 28.74 20.41 10.77
N ASN A 778 29.72 20.14 9.91
CA ASN A 778 29.64 20.34 8.45
C ASN A 778 29.28 21.78 8.02
N ARG A 779 29.62 22.77 8.85
CA ARG A 779 29.57 24.21 8.54
C ARG A 779 30.96 24.84 8.52
N ARG A 780 31.00 26.12 8.13
CA ARG A 780 32.16 26.99 8.21
C ARG A 780 31.77 28.24 8.99
N THR A 781 32.71 28.78 9.77
CA THR A 781 32.57 30.15 10.24
C THR A 781 32.89 31.11 9.11
N PHE A 782 32.27 32.28 9.09
CA PHE A 782 32.56 33.29 8.08
C PHE A 782 32.67 34.69 8.68
N ARG A 783 33.40 35.54 7.96
CA ARG A 783 33.37 37.00 8.11
C ARG A 783 33.07 37.63 6.77
N GLY A 784 32.11 38.53 6.75
CA GLY A 784 31.59 39.20 5.56
C GLY A 784 31.49 40.70 5.76
N LYS A 785 31.13 41.37 4.67
CA LYS A 785 30.87 42.81 4.62
C LYS A 785 29.39 43.05 4.37
N GLU A 786 28.77 43.89 5.20
CA GLU A 786 27.38 44.30 5.04
C GLU A 786 27.20 45.13 3.75
N ALA A 787 26.07 44.96 3.07
CA ALA A 787 25.73 45.73 1.88
C ALA A 787 25.58 47.22 2.23
N GLY A 788 26.12 48.11 1.39
CA GLY A 788 26.01 49.57 1.60
C GLY A 788 26.88 50.16 2.72
N SER A 789 27.61 49.35 3.49
CA SER A 789 28.52 49.82 4.55
C SER A 789 29.97 49.46 4.26
N ASN A 790 30.87 50.43 4.42
CA ASN A 790 32.32 50.18 4.29
C ASN A 790 32.98 49.65 5.57
N ARG A 791 32.32 49.78 6.73
CA ARG A 791 32.89 49.42 8.04
C ARG A 791 32.17 48.28 8.74
N ALA A 792 30.90 48.03 8.44
CA ALA A 792 30.13 47.01 9.15
C ALA A 792 30.48 45.60 8.65
N THR A 793 30.92 44.76 9.59
CA THR A 793 31.24 43.35 9.38
C THR A 793 30.11 42.48 9.89
N ILE A 794 29.79 41.45 9.12
CA ILE A 794 28.84 40.40 9.52
C ILE A 794 29.59 39.09 9.70
N THR A 795 29.19 38.29 10.67
CA THR A 795 29.85 37.02 11.02
C THR A 795 28.81 35.98 11.42
N GLY A 796 29.18 34.70 11.33
CA GLY A 796 28.31 33.61 11.74
C GLY A 796 28.71 32.27 11.14
N LEU A 797 27.73 31.44 10.82
CA LEU A 797 27.91 30.10 10.23
C LEU A 797 27.27 29.98 8.85
N VAL A 798 27.95 29.27 7.97
CA VAL A 798 27.50 28.99 6.60
C VAL A 798 27.70 27.51 6.24
N PRO A 799 27.00 26.97 5.24
CA PRO A 799 27.17 25.58 4.82
C PRO A 799 28.60 25.31 4.33
N GLN A 800 29.05 24.06 4.42
CA GLN A 800 30.38 23.66 3.96
C GLN A 800 30.70 23.99 2.48
N THR A 801 29.67 24.15 1.64
CA THR A 801 29.77 24.47 0.20
C THR A 801 29.88 25.96 -0.10
N ALA A 802 29.83 26.82 0.93
CA ALA A 802 30.01 28.25 0.81
C ALA A 802 31.39 28.61 0.26
N ARG A 803 31.44 29.72 -0.48
CA ARG A 803 32.65 30.29 -1.08
C ARG A 803 32.74 31.78 -0.79
N ILE A 804 33.97 32.29 -0.78
CA ILE A 804 34.22 33.73 -0.76
C ILE A 804 33.53 34.37 -1.96
N GLY A 805 32.79 35.45 -1.72
CA GLY A 805 32.01 36.16 -2.74
C GLY A 805 30.52 35.81 -2.77
N ASP A 806 30.10 34.67 -2.18
CA ASP A 806 28.69 34.31 -2.06
C ASP A 806 27.91 35.41 -1.32
N LYS A 807 26.67 35.65 -1.74
CA LYS A 807 25.80 36.69 -1.19
C LYS A 807 24.98 36.12 -0.05
N ILE A 808 24.88 36.88 1.03
CA ILE A 808 23.99 36.58 2.15
C ILE A 808 22.73 37.40 1.92
N CYS A 809 21.59 36.74 1.83
CA CYS A 809 20.32 37.33 1.44
C CYS A 809 19.25 37.03 2.48
N ILE A 810 18.32 37.97 2.64
CA ILE A 810 17.06 37.75 3.33
C ILE A 810 16.01 37.55 2.24
N LEU A 811 15.49 36.34 2.10
CA LEU A 811 14.35 36.03 1.23
C LEU A 811 13.06 36.17 2.04
N TYR A 812 12.05 36.83 1.48
CA TYR A 812 10.78 36.96 2.17
C TYR A 812 10.10 35.58 2.28
N GLY A 813 9.61 35.26 3.48
CA GLY A 813 9.07 33.95 3.85
C GLY A 813 10.10 32.94 4.40
N CYS A 814 11.41 33.18 4.31
CA CYS A 814 12.42 32.34 4.95
C CYS A 814 12.70 32.79 6.38
N SER A 815 12.67 31.84 7.32
CA SER A 815 12.95 32.04 8.74
C SER A 815 14.42 32.39 9.03
N VAL A 816 15.33 32.11 8.10
CA VAL A 816 16.78 32.33 8.24
C VAL A 816 17.35 33.10 7.04
N PRO A 817 18.49 33.78 7.22
CA PRO A 817 19.31 34.21 6.09
C PRO A 817 19.75 33.02 5.22
N VAL A 818 19.89 33.24 3.93
CA VAL A 818 20.34 32.23 2.96
C VAL A 818 21.51 32.71 2.13
N LEU A 819 22.27 31.78 1.57
CA LEU A 819 23.37 32.06 0.66
C LEU A 819 22.95 31.85 -0.79
N LEU A 820 23.17 32.87 -1.61
CA LEU A 820 22.97 32.82 -3.05
C LEU A 820 24.30 33.06 -3.78
N ARG A 821 24.58 32.23 -4.79
CA ARG A 821 25.73 32.37 -5.69
C ARG A 821 25.27 32.74 -7.09
N LYS A 822 25.86 33.78 -7.66
CA LYS A 822 25.55 34.19 -9.04
C LYS A 822 26.25 33.24 -10.02
N GLN A 823 25.48 32.59 -10.87
CA GLN A 823 25.96 31.71 -11.95
C GLN A 823 25.74 32.40 -13.30
N ILE A 824 26.79 32.47 -14.12
CA ILE A 824 26.76 33.11 -15.44
C ILE A 824 26.77 32.00 -16.49
N HIS A 825 25.79 32.01 -17.41
CA HIS A 825 25.74 31.03 -18.49
C HIS A 825 26.88 31.23 -19.48
N SER A 826 27.30 30.15 -20.14
CA SER A 826 28.41 30.13 -21.11
C SER A 826 28.25 31.13 -22.27
N SER A 827 27.01 31.53 -22.58
CA SER A 827 26.67 32.52 -23.59
C SER A 827 26.84 33.98 -23.13
N GLY A 828 27.19 34.23 -21.87
CA GLY A 828 27.51 35.55 -21.30
C GLY A 828 26.32 36.51 -21.09
N ASN A 829 25.21 36.31 -21.80
CA ASN A 829 24.06 37.24 -21.79
C ASN A 829 22.96 36.90 -20.75
N SER A 830 23.07 35.79 -20.02
CA SER A 830 22.09 35.41 -18.98
C SER A 830 22.79 34.88 -17.74
N TRP A 831 22.17 35.08 -16.58
CA TRP A 831 22.66 34.63 -15.28
C TRP A 831 21.48 34.24 -14.39
N HIS A 832 21.72 33.34 -13.44
CA HIS A 832 20.76 32.96 -12.40
C HIS A 832 21.45 32.91 -11.03
N TRP A 833 20.68 32.76 -9.96
CA TRP A 833 21.18 32.51 -8.62
C TRP A 833 21.07 31.03 -8.27
N GLU A 834 22.12 30.45 -7.71
CA GLU A 834 22.12 29.13 -7.11
C GLU A 834 21.93 29.28 -5.59
N LEU A 835 20.94 28.59 -5.02
CA LEU A 835 20.75 28.52 -3.57
C LEU A 835 21.80 27.58 -2.96
N ILE A 836 22.70 28.10 -2.13
CA ILE A 836 23.77 27.31 -1.50
C ILE A 836 23.29 26.68 -0.20
N GLY A 837 22.52 27.42 0.61
CA GLY A 837 21.85 26.91 1.80
C GLY A 837 21.60 27.99 2.86
N GLU A 838 21.11 27.56 4.02
CA GLU A 838 20.84 28.38 5.20
C GLU A 838 22.13 28.90 5.88
N ALA A 839 22.07 30.09 6.46
CA ALA A 839 23.15 30.72 7.21
C ALA A 839 22.66 31.20 8.58
N TYR A 840 23.51 31.08 9.59
CA TYR A 840 23.37 31.82 10.84
C TYR A 840 24.18 33.10 10.71
N VAL A 841 23.57 34.26 10.97
CA VAL A 841 24.23 35.56 10.93
C VAL A 841 23.96 36.27 12.24
N ASP A 842 25.02 36.52 13.02
CA ASP A 842 24.90 37.11 14.35
C ASP A 842 24.16 38.46 14.29
N GLY A 843 23.06 38.55 15.05
CA GLY A 843 22.24 39.76 15.13
C GLY A 843 21.35 40.05 13.92
N PHE A 844 21.07 39.05 13.07
CA PHE A 844 20.17 39.17 11.89
C PHE A 844 19.23 37.97 11.72
N MET A 845 18.99 37.20 12.78
CA MET A 845 18.18 35.98 12.72
C MET A 845 16.69 36.22 13.03
N ASP A 846 16.33 37.31 13.69
CA ASP A 846 14.99 37.58 14.22
C ASP A 846 14.47 38.94 13.72
N GLY A 847 14.60 39.16 12.41
CA GLY A 847 13.99 40.29 11.70
C GLY A 847 14.72 41.63 11.85
N GLU A 848 15.90 41.64 12.48
CA GLU A 848 16.69 42.87 12.69
C GLU A 848 17.05 43.55 11.37
N ALA A 849 17.34 42.77 10.32
CA ALA A 849 17.69 43.30 8.99
C ALA A 849 16.58 44.21 8.44
N ILE A 850 15.31 43.82 8.65
CA ILE A 850 14.14 44.56 8.17
C ILE A 850 13.80 45.70 9.13
N ARG A 851 13.82 45.45 10.44
CA ARG A 851 13.48 46.46 11.47
C ARG A 851 14.44 47.67 11.46
N ARG A 852 15.68 47.50 11.00
CA ARG A 852 16.67 48.58 10.88
C ARG A 852 16.44 49.48 9.65
N LEU A 853 15.62 49.06 8.68
CA LEU A 853 15.41 49.78 7.42
C LEU A 853 14.07 50.51 7.44
N SER A 854 14.02 51.71 6.84
CA SER A 854 12.74 52.37 6.57
C SER A 854 11.98 51.62 5.46
N PRO A 855 10.63 51.66 5.42
CA PRO A 855 9.87 51.03 4.35
C PRO A 855 10.25 51.51 2.94
N ALA A 856 10.68 52.77 2.80
CA ALA A 856 11.15 53.31 1.52
C ALA A 856 12.51 52.73 1.12
N THR A 857 13.43 52.61 2.08
CA THR A 857 14.75 51.99 1.85
C THR A 857 14.61 50.51 1.52
N LEU A 858 13.76 49.78 2.23
CA LEU A 858 13.52 48.36 1.96
C LEU A 858 13.01 48.14 0.53
N ARG A 859 12.05 48.95 0.07
CA ARG A 859 11.56 48.91 -1.33
C ARG A 859 12.67 49.20 -2.35
N SER A 860 13.60 50.10 -2.04
CA SER A 860 14.72 50.41 -2.95
C SER A 860 15.80 49.31 -3.01
N LEU A 861 15.88 48.47 -1.97
CA LEU A 861 16.83 47.35 -1.88
C LEU A 861 16.23 46.02 -2.36
N GLU A 862 14.93 45.98 -2.61
CA GLU A 862 14.22 44.78 -3.03
C GLU A 862 14.75 44.31 -4.40
N VAL A 863 15.12 43.03 -4.45
CA VAL A 863 15.60 42.33 -5.63
C VAL A 863 14.72 41.12 -5.87
N LEU A 864 14.42 40.89 -7.13
CA LEU A 864 13.82 39.65 -7.59
C LEU A 864 14.94 38.67 -7.98
N PHE A 865 15.09 37.62 -7.19
CA PHE A 865 16.08 36.57 -7.41
C PHE A 865 15.47 35.48 -8.28
N GLU A 866 16.00 35.28 -9.49
CA GLU A 866 15.77 34.06 -10.27
C GLU A 866 16.68 32.96 -9.73
N ILE A 867 16.14 32.07 -8.90
CA ILE A 867 16.85 30.94 -8.33
C ILE A 867 16.68 29.75 -9.25
N ARG A 868 17.78 29.21 -9.76
CA ARG A 868 17.78 27.96 -10.51
C ARG A 868 18.55 26.91 -9.77
#